data_AF-A0A483CQ92-F1
#
_entry.id   AF-A0A483CQ92-F1
#
_cell.length_a   1.000
_cell.length_b   1.000
_cell.length_c   1.000
_cell.angle_alpha   90.00
_cell.angle_beta   90.00
_cell.angle_gamma   90.00
#
_symmetry.space_group_name_H-M   'P 1'
#
loop_
_entity.id
_entity.type
_entity.pdbx_description
1 polymer ?
#
loop_
_entity_poly.entity_id
_entity_poly.type
_entity_poly.pdbx_seq_one_letter_code
_entity_poly.pdbx_strand_id
1 'polypeptide(L)'
;MKMHSVLAAFVLVLFFCQAATASDSPEVTISADPLWSVAGDGGSVSLHVLVADGGAGVNAAAVDLSCDPSCGTITPAHPVTNAHGTATATFHPSTVAGPVEITASAIWDGQDVPVTGSVVVHIDHDDPYAITLLEFPEGATVGSDVTITVGIEDCWGNPIDDALDVETVNLSVGSPGNAAAFVTDGGTGDAITLPLDSAGQAAATLRLDTTAGENIVFLDAPGTVADVYMTIEGVANGTPVSITSAYASASCPANGEDTVLIAYSLLDTYGNPCSGADVRIASSLGETATVATNRFGSALVRYGPKVTPVDVVLTATAVGNGSVTTSDTVSFTSTAPVNMALTASLLNMKSLDVDSSSTAAVTARITTEGGTPPDEEVEVTFSITDEERGGGTAPSLNLATVTTSGGVATATFIPGEFSSSDPSTGTCTLTATATLNGTPVTRSLDLAWRNYPSVSVSVSAEPETLVVNNTADVTISIRGDGWEFAPPPADVMMCISRTPTMLRGYPDPMVIAMNASMYFAGLMDEDVDSLGLVSYGEETPAGLMADLREMNSGNTKSVYNEIGYDPGGGSGAEAYITTHYTKSGTVRFDEEVTLDLPLSTSYGSFNDSVQCLIPYSSLSKGQGKHSGDELRLALYKSITEIVDNGSADDARAVVVLLDDFWNNGGGGKFGTLYGNPLGPDGTYEKEDYYIFPDDGRGNGHMWGSGGRWQNLANYASDNDVRIYVLLIDTHNGNVNGKIGRDLSTLADQTDGEYCYVENEDFESDLEGFLEDIKDDLRVASVFNTALDASLADVTVDGESVSSAGVLSYEYVEGVSTWITNTSATGDDLYSGTVDDTGDWADDRVLSFGIGTIEYNQVWTATVRLNFSSAGSIGLFTDENSVISLSDGEGNDYEQVLPPLSISVVDPDDVGAFNTTAFDVTYLTPTGNNETGSIEVEWGLAYEGANPESVTQHLSYQYSPDNIVWDNVWIPVPDIPAVYEGVDGVYSADFSTSGNNGWYKIRVRAREAIDGGAEAWRTADYLVLVNSGNKLVMRIL
;
A
#
# COMPACT_ATOMS: atom_id res chain seq x y z
N MET A 1 -67.09 -13.44 21.16
CA MET A 1 -67.84 -12.58 22.13
C MET A 1 -69.20 -12.19 21.54
N LYS A 2 -70.31 -12.25 22.31
CA LYS A 2 -71.66 -11.70 22.00
C LYS A 2 -72.31 -12.10 20.64
N MET A 3 -73.14 -13.15 20.65
CA MET A 3 -74.52 -13.06 20.10
C MET A 3 -75.53 -14.03 20.77
N HIS A 4 -75.36 -14.36 22.06
CA HIS A 4 -76.34 -15.14 22.80
C HIS A 4 -77.62 -14.33 23.09
N SER A 5 -78.69 -14.51 22.31
CA SER A 5 -80.08 -14.16 22.66
C SER A 5 -81.10 -14.74 21.67
N VAL A 6 -82.19 -15.32 22.21
CA VAL A 6 -83.43 -15.75 21.50
C VAL A 6 -83.32 -16.98 20.58
N LEU A 7 -83.25 -18.18 21.17
CA LEU A 7 -84.04 -19.35 20.68
C LEU A 7 -84.33 -20.47 21.71
N ALA A 8 -83.91 -20.34 22.97
CA ALA A 8 -84.03 -21.39 24.01
C ALA A 8 -85.47 -21.59 24.56
N ALA A 9 -86.45 -21.87 23.70
CA ALA A 9 -87.87 -21.94 24.07
C ALA A 9 -88.76 -22.89 23.24
N PHE A 10 -88.24 -23.66 22.28
CA PHE A 10 -89.10 -24.33 21.27
C PHE A 10 -88.88 -25.83 20.97
N VAL A 11 -87.94 -26.52 21.62
CA VAL A 11 -87.69 -27.96 21.37
C VAL A 11 -88.36 -28.89 22.40
N LEU A 12 -88.44 -28.49 23.68
CA LEU A 12 -89.01 -29.26 24.80
C LEU A 12 -90.54 -29.56 24.70
N VAL A 13 -91.17 -29.26 23.56
CA VAL A 13 -92.61 -29.39 23.32
C VAL A 13 -92.94 -30.55 22.36
N LEU A 14 -91.96 -31.08 21.63
CA LEU A 14 -92.21 -32.07 20.57
C LEU A 14 -92.41 -33.52 21.05
N PHE A 15 -91.95 -33.88 22.25
CA PHE A 15 -92.03 -35.26 22.77
C PHE A 15 -93.38 -35.66 23.42
N PHE A 16 -94.44 -34.86 23.24
CA PHE A 16 -95.81 -35.17 23.71
C PHE A 16 -96.85 -35.30 22.58
N CYS A 17 -96.43 -35.46 21.33
CA CYS A 17 -97.30 -35.63 20.16
C CYS A 17 -96.92 -36.84 19.28
N GLN A 18 -96.68 -38.01 19.88
CA GLN A 18 -96.90 -39.29 19.20
C GLN A 18 -98.39 -39.38 18.81
N ALA A 19 -98.71 -39.26 17.52
CA ALA A 19 -100.06 -39.47 17.03
C ALA A 19 -100.36 -40.97 17.05
N ALA A 20 -101.49 -41.37 17.64
CA ALA A 20 -101.81 -42.78 17.88
C ALA A 20 -102.15 -43.57 16.59
N THR A 21 -101.14 -43.91 15.80
CA THR A 21 -101.14 -45.12 14.98
C THR A 21 -100.92 -46.31 15.91
N ALA A 22 -101.91 -47.20 16.03
CA ALA A 22 -101.78 -48.41 16.82
C ALA A 22 -100.76 -49.36 16.16
N SER A 23 -99.52 -49.30 16.65
CA SER A 23 -98.60 -50.43 16.59
C SER A 23 -99.02 -51.41 17.69
N ASP A 24 -99.41 -52.63 17.30
CA ASP A 24 -99.61 -53.75 18.25
C ASP A 24 -98.26 -54.36 18.72
N SER A 25 -97.13 -53.72 18.37
CA SER A 25 -95.78 -54.04 18.84
C SER A 25 -95.24 -52.93 19.75
N PRO A 26 -94.56 -53.27 20.86
CA PRO A 26 -93.92 -52.29 21.73
C PRO A 26 -92.67 -51.64 21.12
N GLU A 27 -92.33 -50.46 21.64
CA GLU A 27 -91.26 -49.58 21.15
C GLU A 27 -90.47 -48.98 22.33
N VAL A 28 -89.15 -48.83 22.15
CA VAL A 28 -88.28 -48.06 23.04
C VAL A 28 -87.62 -46.97 22.21
N THR A 29 -87.86 -45.71 22.58
CA THR A 29 -87.19 -44.54 22.00
C THR A 29 -86.28 -43.92 23.05
N ILE A 30 -85.07 -43.57 22.65
CA ILE A 30 -84.12 -42.81 23.47
C ILE A 30 -83.74 -41.54 22.72
N SER A 31 -83.52 -40.46 23.46
CA SER A 31 -83.04 -39.18 22.95
C SER A 31 -82.03 -38.58 23.94
N ALA A 32 -81.15 -37.73 23.43
CA ALA A 32 -80.06 -37.10 24.18
C ALA A 32 -80.08 -35.58 23.95
N ASP A 33 -79.86 -34.81 25.02
CA ASP A 33 -79.76 -33.35 24.98
C ASP A 33 -78.66 -32.86 25.95
N PRO A 34 -77.59 -32.19 25.48
CA PRO A 34 -77.22 -31.98 24.07
C PRO A 34 -76.82 -33.29 23.35
N LEU A 35 -76.70 -33.24 22.02
CA LEU A 35 -76.17 -34.37 21.21
C LEU A 35 -74.62 -34.38 21.11
N TRP A 36 -73.98 -33.29 21.52
CA TRP A 36 -72.53 -33.09 21.55
C TRP A 36 -72.06 -32.79 22.97
N SER A 37 -70.86 -33.25 23.33
CA SER A 37 -70.13 -32.93 24.56
C SER A 37 -68.64 -32.95 24.25
N VAL A 38 -67.79 -32.30 25.05
CA VAL A 38 -66.32 -32.32 24.86
C VAL A 38 -65.69 -33.48 25.66
N ALA A 39 -64.54 -33.98 25.22
CA ALA A 39 -63.75 -34.96 25.97
C ALA A 39 -63.15 -34.33 27.23
N GLY A 40 -63.23 -35.01 28.38
CA GLY A 40 -62.59 -34.57 29.64
C GLY A 40 -63.20 -33.34 30.34
N ASP A 41 -64.07 -32.56 29.69
CA ASP A 41 -64.63 -31.27 30.18
C ASP A 41 -65.43 -31.36 31.51
N GLY A 42 -65.83 -32.57 31.90
CA GLY A 42 -66.69 -32.81 33.07
C GLY A 42 -68.18 -32.49 32.82
N GLY A 43 -68.56 -32.34 31.55
CA GLY A 43 -69.90 -32.12 31.05
C GLY A 43 -70.83 -33.32 31.26
N SER A 44 -72.05 -33.19 30.74
CA SER A 44 -73.07 -34.22 30.91
C SER A 44 -74.22 -34.10 29.93
N VAL A 45 -74.58 -35.22 29.31
CA VAL A 45 -75.69 -35.34 28.36
C VAL A 45 -76.91 -35.95 29.05
N SER A 46 -78.06 -35.30 28.92
CA SER A 46 -79.32 -35.79 29.51
C SER A 46 -79.98 -36.82 28.59
N LEU A 47 -80.12 -38.05 29.09
CA LEU A 47 -80.77 -39.15 28.38
C LEU A 47 -82.24 -39.25 28.76
N HIS A 48 -83.12 -39.21 27.77
CA HIS A 48 -84.56 -39.35 27.91
C HIS A 48 -85.04 -40.60 27.17
N VAL A 49 -85.48 -41.61 27.92
CA VAL A 49 -86.02 -42.88 27.39
C VAL A 49 -87.54 -42.88 27.55
N LEU A 50 -88.25 -43.30 26.51
CA LEU A 50 -89.69 -43.57 26.51
C LEU A 50 -89.94 -45.03 26.08
N VAL A 51 -90.56 -45.81 26.96
CA VAL A 51 -91.01 -47.18 26.72
C VAL A 51 -92.52 -47.19 26.52
N ALA A 52 -92.98 -47.67 25.37
CA ALA A 52 -94.40 -47.71 25.02
C ALA A 52 -94.83 -49.09 24.50
N ASP A 53 -96.04 -49.51 24.86
CA ASP A 53 -96.67 -50.75 24.40
C ASP A 53 -98.11 -50.44 23.97
N GLY A 54 -98.51 -50.87 22.76
CA GLY A 54 -99.79 -50.47 22.14
C GLY A 54 -99.98 -48.95 21.97
N GLY A 55 -98.92 -48.16 22.05
CA GLY A 55 -98.96 -46.69 22.12
C GLY A 55 -99.27 -46.10 23.51
N ALA A 56 -99.28 -46.90 24.57
CA ALA A 56 -99.39 -46.46 25.96
C ALA A 56 -98.04 -46.55 26.69
N GLY A 57 -97.69 -45.55 27.49
CA GLY A 57 -96.44 -45.53 28.25
C GLY A 57 -96.41 -46.61 29.33
N VAL A 58 -95.39 -47.46 29.31
CA VAL A 58 -95.26 -48.62 30.21
C VAL A 58 -94.74 -48.17 31.58
N ASN A 59 -95.56 -48.25 32.62
CA ASN A 59 -95.17 -47.91 33.99
C ASN A 59 -94.33 -49.03 34.64
N ALA A 60 -93.25 -48.65 35.33
CA ALA A 60 -92.35 -49.54 36.06
C ALA A 60 -91.64 -50.62 35.21
N ALA A 61 -91.39 -50.33 33.93
CA ALA A 61 -90.45 -51.09 33.12
C ALA A 61 -89.03 -50.86 33.66
N ALA A 62 -88.25 -51.94 33.77
CA ALA A 62 -86.82 -51.84 34.03
C ALA A 62 -86.12 -51.51 32.71
N VAL A 63 -85.26 -50.49 32.72
CA VAL A 63 -84.45 -50.09 31.57
C VAL A 63 -82.99 -50.26 31.95
N ASP A 64 -82.25 -51.01 31.15
CA ASP A 64 -80.80 -51.09 31.19
C ASP A 64 -80.22 -50.14 30.14
N LEU A 65 -79.35 -49.22 30.56
CA LEU A 65 -78.63 -48.28 29.70
C LEU A 65 -77.15 -48.67 29.61
N SER A 66 -76.63 -48.75 28.39
CA SER A 66 -75.24 -49.10 28.13
C SER A 66 -74.64 -48.28 26.99
N CYS A 67 -73.38 -47.87 27.18
CA CYS A 67 -72.47 -47.32 26.17
C CYS A 67 -71.15 -48.12 26.22
N ASP A 68 -70.18 -47.79 25.37
CA ASP A 68 -68.81 -48.26 25.59
C ASP A 68 -68.24 -47.62 26.88
N PRO A 69 -67.66 -48.40 27.82
CA PRO A 69 -67.14 -47.88 29.07
C PRO A 69 -65.81 -47.11 28.94
N SER A 70 -65.16 -47.12 27.78
CA SER A 70 -64.01 -46.26 27.49
C SER A 70 -64.45 -44.82 27.17
N CYS A 71 -65.61 -44.67 26.51
CA CYS A 71 -66.16 -43.39 26.08
C CYS A 71 -66.95 -42.64 27.17
N GLY A 72 -67.40 -43.31 28.24
CA GLY A 72 -68.10 -42.65 29.34
C GLY A 72 -68.85 -43.56 30.29
N THR A 73 -69.70 -42.97 31.14
CA THR A 73 -70.52 -43.69 32.13
C THR A 73 -71.94 -43.13 32.21
N ILE A 74 -72.92 -43.97 32.58
CA ILE A 74 -74.34 -43.59 32.67
C ILE A 74 -74.84 -43.71 34.11
N THR A 75 -75.46 -42.64 34.63
CA THR A 75 -76.00 -42.58 35.99
C THR A 75 -77.46 -42.10 36.01
N PRO A 76 -78.41 -42.88 36.56
CA PRO A 76 -78.31 -44.31 36.84
C PRO A 76 -78.24 -45.12 35.53
N ALA A 77 -77.44 -46.18 35.49
CA ALA A 77 -77.44 -47.14 34.37
C ALA A 77 -78.69 -48.04 34.32
N HIS A 78 -79.42 -48.15 35.44
CA HIS A 78 -80.63 -48.99 35.56
C HIS A 78 -81.86 -48.17 36.01
N PRO A 79 -82.34 -47.17 35.23
CA PRO A 79 -83.54 -46.44 35.60
C PRO A 79 -84.81 -47.30 35.44
N VAL A 80 -85.88 -46.87 36.11
CA VAL A 80 -87.21 -47.50 36.04
C VAL A 80 -88.21 -46.46 35.56
N THR A 81 -89.07 -46.82 34.61
CA THR A 81 -90.03 -45.86 34.03
C THR A 81 -91.12 -45.44 35.01
N ASN A 82 -91.55 -44.18 34.89
CA ASN A 82 -92.69 -43.65 35.64
C ASN A 82 -94.04 -43.98 34.97
N ALA A 83 -95.13 -43.45 35.55
CA ALA A 83 -96.51 -43.69 35.10
C ALA A 83 -96.86 -43.19 33.67
N HIS A 84 -95.92 -42.57 32.97
CA HIS A 84 -96.03 -42.12 31.58
C HIS A 84 -95.08 -42.87 30.62
N GLY A 85 -94.41 -43.93 31.07
CA GLY A 85 -93.45 -44.68 30.27
C GLY A 85 -92.05 -44.05 30.18
N THR A 86 -91.82 -42.91 30.83
CA THR A 86 -90.54 -42.20 30.72
C THR A 86 -89.56 -42.54 31.84
N ALA A 87 -88.29 -42.69 31.46
CA ALA A 87 -87.13 -42.83 32.33
C ALA A 87 -86.07 -41.79 31.93
N THR A 88 -85.22 -41.39 32.88
CA THR A 88 -84.16 -40.39 32.66
C THR A 88 -82.87 -40.82 33.32
N ALA A 89 -81.75 -40.59 32.64
CA ALA A 89 -80.40 -40.76 33.16
C ALA A 89 -79.46 -39.68 32.61
N THR A 90 -78.24 -39.65 33.09
CA THR A 90 -77.19 -38.74 32.63
C THR A 90 -76.03 -39.56 32.11
N PHE A 91 -75.58 -39.29 30.88
CA PHE A 91 -74.30 -39.76 30.36
C PHE A 91 -73.22 -38.73 30.70
N HIS A 92 -72.09 -39.19 31.22
CA HIS A 92 -70.88 -38.40 31.42
C HIS A 92 -69.82 -38.94 30.46
N PRO A 93 -69.27 -38.12 29.55
CA PRO A 93 -68.18 -38.53 28.69
C PRO A 93 -66.91 -38.85 29.50
N SER A 94 -66.01 -39.57 28.86
CA SER A 94 -64.65 -39.85 29.30
C SER A 94 -63.68 -38.89 28.59
N THR A 95 -62.43 -39.30 28.41
CA THR A 95 -61.36 -38.55 27.75
C THR A 95 -61.13 -38.99 26.29
N VAL A 96 -62.13 -39.61 25.65
CA VAL A 96 -62.03 -40.20 24.30
C VAL A 96 -63.10 -39.60 23.40
N ALA A 97 -62.68 -38.94 22.33
CA ALA A 97 -63.55 -38.33 21.33
C ALA A 97 -64.17 -39.37 20.38
N GLY A 98 -65.14 -38.92 19.57
CA GLY A 98 -65.84 -39.71 18.56
C GLY A 98 -67.30 -40.08 18.90
N PRO A 99 -67.97 -40.82 18.00
CA PRO A 99 -69.39 -41.17 18.15
C PRO A 99 -69.63 -42.35 19.10
N VAL A 100 -70.48 -42.14 20.10
CA VAL A 100 -70.86 -43.11 21.14
C VAL A 100 -72.31 -43.55 20.96
N GLU A 101 -72.54 -44.82 20.61
CA GLU A 101 -73.90 -45.38 20.62
C GLU A 101 -74.33 -45.73 22.06
N ILE A 102 -75.38 -45.06 22.53
CA ILE A 102 -76.02 -45.31 23.82
C ILE A 102 -77.30 -46.12 23.58
N THR A 103 -77.32 -47.35 24.06
CA THR A 103 -78.47 -48.26 23.93
C THR A 103 -79.29 -48.30 25.22
N ALA A 104 -80.60 -48.18 25.08
CA ALA A 104 -81.61 -48.48 26.10
C ALA A 104 -82.28 -49.82 25.81
N SER A 105 -82.28 -50.74 26.77
CA SER A 105 -82.92 -52.06 26.70
C SER A 105 -83.99 -52.16 27.80
N ALA A 106 -85.27 -52.23 27.43
CA ALA A 106 -86.38 -52.24 28.39
C ALA A 106 -87.10 -53.59 28.48
N ILE A 107 -87.48 -53.99 29.70
CA ILE A 107 -88.29 -55.19 29.98
C ILE A 107 -89.32 -54.92 31.10
N TRP A 108 -90.50 -55.54 31.01
CA TRP A 108 -91.62 -55.36 31.95
C TRP A 108 -92.48 -56.63 32.07
N ASP A 109 -93.38 -56.64 33.05
CA ASP A 109 -94.32 -57.75 33.27
C ASP A 109 -95.28 -57.89 32.07
N GLY A 110 -95.19 -59.04 31.38
CA GLY A 110 -95.89 -59.31 30.12
C GLY A 110 -94.97 -59.38 28.88
N GLN A 111 -93.70 -58.97 28.96
CA GLN A 111 -92.76 -58.94 27.84
C GLN A 111 -91.58 -59.92 28.06
N ASP A 112 -91.53 -61.00 27.28
CA ASP A 112 -90.53 -62.08 27.43
C ASP A 112 -89.12 -61.74 26.89
N VAL A 113 -88.99 -60.71 26.03
CA VAL A 113 -87.74 -60.33 25.36
C VAL A 113 -87.55 -58.82 25.45
N PRO A 114 -86.39 -58.30 25.89
CA PRO A 114 -86.16 -56.86 25.95
C PRO A 114 -86.34 -56.16 24.60
N VAL A 115 -86.92 -54.96 24.63
CA VAL A 115 -87.02 -54.07 23.46
C VAL A 115 -85.92 -53.03 23.55
N THR A 116 -85.24 -52.76 22.43
CA THR A 116 -84.07 -51.88 22.38
C THR A 116 -84.29 -50.67 21.49
N GLY A 117 -83.77 -49.52 21.92
CA GLY A 117 -83.57 -48.33 21.08
C GLY A 117 -82.21 -47.71 21.39
N SER A 118 -81.60 -47.02 20.42
CA SER A 118 -80.31 -46.35 20.60
C SER A 118 -80.31 -44.90 20.10
N VAL A 119 -79.36 -44.12 20.62
CA VAL A 119 -79.03 -42.76 20.16
C VAL A 119 -77.51 -42.64 20.09
N VAL A 120 -76.99 -41.92 19.09
CA VAL A 120 -75.56 -41.56 19.05
C VAL A 120 -75.39 -40.21 19.74
N VAL A 121 -74.46 -40.16 20.69
CA VAL A 121 -73.90 -38.92 21.26
C VAL A 121 -72.52 -38.75 20.66
N HIS A 122 -72.19 -37.55 20.21
CA HIS A 122 -70.85 -37.24 19.69
C HIS A 122 -70.02 -36.64 20.83
N ILE A 123 -68.82 -37.16 21.02
CA ILE A 123 -67.81 -36.54 21.88
C ILE A 123 -66.81 -35.83 20.97
N ASP A 124 -66.58 -34.56 21.24
CA ASP A 124 -65.61 -33.70 20.57
C ASP A 124 -64.25 -33.75 21.28
N HIS A 125 -63.17 -33.31 20.64
CA HIS A 125 -61.87 -33.19 21.31
C HIS A 125 -61.82 -32.00 22.29
N ASP A 126 -60.88 -32.02 23.24
CA ASP A 126 -60.63 -30.91 24.18
C ASP A 126 -59.79 -29.78 23.51
N ASP A 127 -59.43 -28.73 24.25
CA ASP A 127 -58.60 -27.61 23.75
C ASP A 127 -57.23 -28.11 23.17
N PRO A 128 -56.74 -27.55 22.03
CA PRO A 128 -55.45 -27.90 21.45
C PRO A 128 -54.25 -27.75 22.40
N TYR A 129 -53.47 -28.82 22.51
CA TYR A 129 -52.46 -29.00 23.56
C TYR A 129 -51.05 -29.36 23.06
N ALA A 130 -50.91 -30.27 22.07
CA ALA A 130 -49.60 -30.74 21.61
C ALA A 130 -49.53 -30.96 20.09
N ILE A 131 -48.31 -30.84 19.54
CA ILE A 131 -48.01 -31.22 18.14
C ILE A 131 -47.65 -32.71 18.12
N THR A 132 -48.37 -33.50 17.33
CA THR A 132 -48.16 -34.94 17.15
C THR A 132 -47.29 -35.28 15.95
N LEU A 133 -47.27 -34.41 14.94
CA LEU A 133 -46.56 -34.59 13.70
C LEU A 133 -46.00 -33.25 13.22
N LEU A 134 -44.73 -33.24 12.81
CA LEU A 134 -44.09 -32.10 12.16
C LEU A 134 -43.09 -32.64 11.13
N GLU A 135 -43.51 -32.72 9.87
CA GLU A 135 -42.69 -33.23 8.77
C GLU A 135 -42.39 -32.13 7.74
N PHE A 136 -41.11 -31.87 7.51
CA PHE A 136 -40.60 -30.96 6.48
C PHE A 136 -39.17 -31.41 6.10
N PRO A 137 -38.68 -31.11 4.88
CA PRO A 137 -37.30 -31.40 4.51
C PRO A 137 -36.33 -30.39 5.13
N GLU A 138 -35.17 -30.84 5.63
CA GLU A 138 -34.12 -29.92 6.15
C GLU A 138 -33.56 -28.98 5.07
N GLY A 139 -33.67 -29.35 3.79
CA GLY A 139 -33.31 -28.51 2.65
C GLY A 139 -33.73 -29.10 1.30
N ALA A 140 -33.82 -28.25 0.28
CA ALA A 140 -34.13 -28.61 -1.11
C ALA A 140 -33.58 -27.55 -2.08
N THR A 141 -33.64 -27.82 -3.39
CA THR A 141 -33.16 -26.89 -4.43
C THR A 141 -33.90 -25.55 -4.38
N VAL A 142 -33.19 -24.43 -4.57
CA VAL A 142 -33.78 -23.09 -4.76
C VAL A 142 -34.90 -23.07 -5.80
N GLY A 143 -35.99 -22.36 -5.50
CA GLY A 143 -37.17 -22.27 -6.36
C GLY A 143 -38.01 -23.55 -6.50
N SER A 144 -37.69 -24.64 -5.77
CA SER A 144 -38.47 -25.88 -5.79
C SER A 144 -39.65 -25.87 -4.80
N ASP A 145 -40.62 -26.76 -5.03
CA ASP A 145 -41.79 -26.94 -4.17
C ASP A 145 -41.55 -28.08 -3.17
N VAL A 146 -41.75 -27.80 -1.88
CA VAL A 146 -41.64 -28.76 -0.77
C VAL A 146 -42.95 -28.86 0.01
N THR A 147 -43.19 -29.98 0.68
CA THR A 147 -44.36 -30.18 1.55
C THR A 147 -43.99 -30.01 3.03
N ILE A 148 -44.87 -29.38 3.79
CA ILE A 148 -44.83 -29.25 5.24
C ILE A 148 -46.12 -29.85 5.81
N THR A 149 -46.02 -30.81 6.72
CA THR A 149 -47.16 -31.45 7.38
C THR A 149 -47.13 -31.17 8.88
N VAL A 150 -48.26 -30.73 9.44
CA VAL A 150 -48.46 -30.49 10.88
C VAL A 150 -49.61 -31.36 11.37
N GLY A 151 -49.47 -31.97 12.54
CA GLY A 151 -50.54 -32.69 13.24
C GLY A 151 -50.67 -32.26 14.70
N ILE A 152 -51.89 -32.20 15.24
CA ILE A 152 -52.18 -31.64 16.58
C ILE A 152 -53.16 -32.53 17.36
N GLU A 153 -52.93 -32.67 18.67
CA GLU A 153 -53.80 -33.37 19.63
C GLU A 153 -54.21 -32.51 20.84
N ASP A 154 -55.30 -32.94 21.49
CA ASP A 154 -55.76 -32.44 22.79
C ASP A 154 -54.94 -33.02 23.96
N CYS A 155 -55.22 -32.60 25.19
CA CYS A 155 -54.45 -33.07 26.37
C CYS A 155 -54.72 -34.53 26.78
N TRP A 156 -55.57 -35.25 26.04
CA TRP A 156 -55.95 -36.64 26.25
C TRP A 156 -55.44 -37.59 25.15
N GLY A 157 -54.93 -37.03 24.03
CA GLY A 157 -54.47 -37.78 22.86
C GLY A 157 -55.56 -38.02 21.80
N ASN A 158 -56.60 -37.18 21.77
CA ASN A 158 -57.54 -37.13 20.64
C ASN A 158 -57.01 -36.14 19.58
N PRO A 159 -57.14 -36.44 18.27
CA PRO A 159 -56.81 -35.47 17.22
C PRO A 159 -57.74 -34.25 17.30
N ILE A 160 -57.19 -33.07 16.98
CA ILE A 160 -57.96 -31.84 16.79
C ILE A 160 -58.52 -31.83 15.36
N ASP A 161 -59.79 -32.17 15.17
CA ASP A 161 -60.40 -32.48 13.85
C ASP A 161 -61.51 -31.50 13.42
N ASP A 162 -62.19 -31.76 12.29
CA ASP A 162 -63.24 -30.90 11.72
C ASP A 162 -64.69 -31.36 12.04
N ALA A 163 -64.89 -32.11 13.14
CA ALA A 163 -66.16 -32.79 13.40
C ALA A 163 -67.29 -31.90 13.96
N LEU A 164 -66.98 -30.88 14.77
CA LEU A 164 -67.97 -29.94 15.35
C LEU A 164 -67.80 -28.50 14.85
N ASP A 165 -66.66 -27.88 15.14
CA ASP A 165 -66.20 -26.61 14.57
C ASP A 165 -65.11 -26.90 13.51
N VAL A 166 -64.30 -25.91 13.11
CA VAL A 166 -63.23 -26.11 12.10
C VAL A 166 -61.96 -25.39 12.54
N GLU A 167 -61.07 -26.17 13.14
CA GLU A 167 -59.80 -25.73 13.69
C GLU A 167 -58.76 -25.55 12.56
N THR A 168 -57.91 -24.53 12.69
CA THR A 168 -56.96 -24.14 11.64
C THR A 168 -55.56 -23.86 12.17
N VAL A 169 -54.54 -24.27 11.42
CA VAL A 169 -53.15 -23.84 11.63
C VAL A 169 -52.79 -22.67 10.71
N ASN A 170 -51.95 -21.77 11.20
CA ASN A 170 -51.42 -20.64 10.44
C ASN A 170 -49.92 -20.84 10.19
N LEU A 171 -49.51 -20.74 8.93
CA LEU A 171 -48.11 -20.81 8.50
C LEU A 171 -47.72 -19.51 7.80
N SER A 172 -46.52 -19.01 8.06
CA SER A 172 -45.93 -17.85 7.37
C SER A 172 -44.44 -18.07 7.10
N VAL A 173 -43.87 -17.47 6.06
CA VAL A 173 -42.48 -17.73 5.65
C VAL A 173 -41.66 -16.45 5.43
N GLY A 174 -40.45 -16.43 5.98
CA GLY A 174 -39.38 -15.48 5.64
C GLY A 174 -38.28 -16.17 4.83
N SER A 175 -37.60 -15.44 3.94
CA SER A 175 -36.61 -15.99 3.02
C SER A 175 -35.58 -14.95 2.55
N PRO A 176 -34.40 -15.36 2.03
CA PRO A 176 -33.27 -14.44 1.78
C PRO A 176 -33.53 -13.40 0.68
N GLY A 177 -34.28 -13.76 -0.37
CA GLY A 177 -34.74 -12.88 -1.44
C GLY A 177 -36.16 -12.33 -1.21
N ASN A 178 -36.81 -12.72 -0.10
CA ASN A 178 -38.22 -12.46 0.20
C ASN A 178 -39.17 -12.97 -0.92
N ALA A 179 -38.85 -14.13 -1.52
CA ALA A 179 -39.61 -14.71 -2.63
C ALA A 179 -40.18 -16.11 -2.37
N ALA A 180 -39.87 -16.75 -1.23
CA ALA A 180 -40.55 -17.98 -0.82
C ALA A 180 -42.05 -17.75 -0.56
N ALA A 181 -42.90 -18.68 -0.98
CA ALA A 181 -44.35 -18.53 -0.89
C ALA A 181 -45.10 -19.87 -0.90
N PHE A 182 -46.15 -19.98 -0.10
CA PHE A 182 -47.07 -21.12 -0.13
C PHE A 182 -47.86 -21.15 -1.44
N VAL A 183 -48.04 -22.34 -2.00
CA VAL A 183 -48.67 -22.59 -3.31
C VAL A 183 -50.09 -23.11 -3.12
N THR A 184 -51.07 -22.44 -3.72
CA THR A 184 -52.49 -22.81 -3.65
C THR A 184 -53.16 -22.74 -5.03
N ASP A 185 -54.33 -23.37 -5.18
CA ASP A 185 -55.17 -23.26 -6.39
C ASP A 185 -55.58 -21.81 -6.73
N GLY A 186 -55.51 -20.89 -5.76
CA GLY A 186 -55.82 -19.47 -5.93
C GLY A 186 -54.62 -18.57 -6.26
N GLY A 187 -53.39 -19.08 -6.14
CA GLY A 187 -52.14 -18.31 -6.29
C GLY A 187 -51.13 -18.61 -5.19
N THR A 188 -50.18 -17.68 -4.99
CA THR A 188 -49.07 -17.82 -4.02
C THR A 188 -49.06 -16.68 -3.00
N GLY A 189 -48.68 -16.97 -1.75
CA GLY A 189 -48.58 -15.97 -0.68
C GLY A 189 -47.53 -16.33 0.38
N ASP A 190 -47.06 -15.32 1.11
CA ASP A 190 -46.10 -15.42 2.22
C ASP A 190 -46.70 -16.01 3.51
N ALA A 191 -48.03 -16.12 3.59
CA ALA A 191 -48.76 -16.82 4.64
C ALA A 191 -49.95 -17.63 4.11
N ILE A 192 -50.32 -18.68 4.84
CA ILE A 192 -51.47 -19.55 4.57
C ILE A 192 -52.14 -20.00 5.87
N THR A 193 -53.47 -20.08 5.87
CA THR A 193 -54.28 -20.71 6.92
C THR A 193 -54.86 -22.00 6.34
N LEU A 194 -54.71 -23.12 7.05
CA LEU A 194 -55.20 -24.44 6.63
C LEU A 194 -56.09 -25.04 7.71
N PRO A 195 -57.25 -25.63 7.36
CA PRO A 195 -58.01 -26.47 8.29
C PRO A 195 -57.25 -27.76 8.58
N LEU A 196 -57.45 -28.29 9.79
CA LEU A 196 -57.09 -29.66 10.14
C LEU A 196 -58.12 -30.64 9.54
N ASP A 197 -57.71 -31.90 9.32
CA ASP A 197 -58.57 -32.96 8.79
C ASP A 197 -59.06 -33.93 9.89
N SER A 198 -59.80 -34.97 9.49
CA SER A 198 -60.32 -36.02 10.39
C SER A 198 -59.24 -36.91 11.08
N ALA A 199 -57.96 -36.62 10.91
CA ALA A 199 -56.84 -37.21 11.65
C ALA A 199 -56.06 -36.15 12.45
N GLY A 200 -56.55 -34.92 12.50
CA GLY A 200 -55.94 -33.76 13.11
C GLY A 200 -54.68 -33.27 12.38
N GLN A 201 -54.66 -33.36 11.05
CA GLN A 201 -53.50 -33.00 10.22
C GLN A 201 -53.81 -31.95 9.16
N ALA A 202 -52.80 -31.13 8.85
CA ALA A 202 -52.81 -30.16 7.75
C ALA A 202 -51.49 -30.23 6.96
N ALA A 203 -51.55 -30.08 5.64
CA ALA A 203 -50.40 -30.12 4.76
C ALA A 203 -50.34 -28.90 3.82
N ALA A 204 -49.20 -28.21 3.82
CA ALA A 204 -48.92 -27.03 3.00
C ALA A 204 -47.84 -27.34 1.95
N THR A 205 -48.01 -26.83 0.73
CA THR A 205 -46.93 -26.78 -0.27
C THR A 205 -46.26 -25.41 -0.21
N LEU A 206 -44.96 -25.37 0.06
CA LEU A 206 -44.13 -24.17 0.06
C LEU A 206 -43.21 -24.17 -1.16
N ARG A 207 -43.21 -23.10 -1.96
CA ARG A 207 -42.12 -22.82 -2.90
C ARG A 207 -40.99 -22.12 -2.16
N LEU A 208 -39.78 -22.68 -2.20
CA LEU A 208 -38.59 -22.04 -1.67
C LEU A 208 -38.17 -20.84 -2.52
N ASP A 209 -37.41 -19.93 -1.91
CA ASP A 209 -36.84 -18.78 -2.61
C ASP A 209 -35.90 -19.21 -3.75
N THR A 210 -35.80 -18.37 -4.78
CA THR A 210 -34.79 -18.49 -5.85
C THR A 210 -33.39 -18.08 -5.38
N THR A 211 -33.27 -17.31 -4.29
CA THR A 211 -31.99 -17.00 -3.64
C THR A 211 -31.66 -18.04 -2.57
N ALA A 212 -30.45 -18.60 -2.63
CA ALA A 212 -30.01 -19.63 -1.70
C ALA A 212 -29.84 -19.13 -0.26
N GLY A 213 -30.14 -20.02 0.71
CA GLY A 213 -30.11 -19.74 2.14
C GLY A 213 -31.34 -20.23 2.88
N GLU A 214 -31.52 -19.77 4.12
CA GLU A 214 -32.54 -20.26 5.05
C GLU A 214 -33.93 -19.70 4.71
N ASN A 215 -34.87 -20.60 4.39
CA ASN A 215 -36.30 -20.30 4.32
C ASN A 215 -36.89 -20.66 5.70
N ILE A 216 -37.28 -19.65 6.47
CA ILE A 216 -37.73 -19.81 7.86
C ILE A 216 -39.26 -19.74 7.88
N VAL A 217 -39.90 -20.87 8.15
CA VAL A 217 -41.35 -20.97 8.29
C VAL A 217 -41.74 -20.89 9.77
N PHE A 218 -42.66 -19.99 10.09
CA PHE A 218 -43.27 -19.83 11.41
C PHE A 218 -44.67 -20.46 11.42
N LEU A 219 -44.87 -21.41 12.33
CA LEU A 219 -46.16 -21.99 12.69
C LEU A 219 -46.73 -21.23 13.90
N ASP A 220 -47.79 -20.46 13.65
CA ASP A 220 -48.69 -19.87 14.65
C ASP A 220 -49.74 -20.94 15.00
N ALA A 221 -49.59 -21.53 16.18
CA ALA A 221 -50.28 -22.76 16.56
C ALA A 221 -51.60 -22.47 17.33
N PRO A 222 -52.68 -23.26 17.11
CA PRO A 222 -53.97 -23.01 17.77
C PRO A 222 -53.94 -23.30 19.28
N GLY A 223 -54.81 -22.62 20.02
CA GLY A 223 -55.11 -22.93 21.43
C GLY A 223 -53.98 -22.56 22.39
N THR A 224 -53.36 -23.58 23.00
CA THR A 224 -52.24 -23.42 23.95
C THR A 224 -50.94 -24.11 23.50
N VAL A 225 -50.94 -24.63 22.27
CA VAL A 225 -49.77 -25.21 21.61
C VAL A 225 -48.69 -24.14 21.45
N ALA A 226 -47.41 -24.52 21.55
CA ALA A 226 -46.30 -23.61 21.37
C ALA A 226 -45.99 -23.38 19.87
N ASP A 227 -45.72 -22.13 19.50
CA ASP A 227 -45.27 -21.77 18.15
C ASP A 227 -43.93 -22.44 17.78
N VAL A 228 -43.73 -22.74 16.49
CA VAL A 228 -42.52 -23.44 16.00
C VAL A 228 -41.91 -22.74 14.79
N TYR A 229 -40.58 -22.70 14.74
CA TYR A 229 -39.81 -22.29 13.56
C TYR A 229 -39.19 -23.51 12.86
N MET A 230 -39.49 -23.66 11.56
CA MET A 230 -38.91 -24.68 10.69
C MET A 230 -37.95 -24.00 9.71
N THR A 231 -36.68 -24.40 9.71
CA THR A 231 -35.66 -23.88 8.78
C THR A 231 -35.48 -24.86 7.64
N ILE A 232 -35.67 -24.40 6.40
CA ILE A 232 -35.48 -25.19 5.17
C ILE A 232 -34.36 -24.54 4.34
N GLU A 233 -33.22 -25.22 4.23
CA GLU A 233 -32.05 -24.73 3.49
C GLU A 233 -32.32 -24.79 1.97
N GLY A 234 -32.44 -23.61 1.34
CA GLY A 234 -32.54 -23.46 -0.10
C GLY A 234 -31.16 -23.63 -0.74
N VAL A 235 -30.89 -24.80 -1.31
CA VAL A 235 -29.56 -25.20 -1.81
C VAL A 235 -29.37 -24.73 -3.25
N ALA A 236 -28.25 -24.05 -3.50
CA ALA A 236 -27.79 -23.65 -4.84
C ALA A 236 -27.15 -24.84 -5.60
N ASN A 237 -27.87 -25.95 -5.76
CA ASN A 237 -27.46 -27.10 -6.58
C ASN A 237 -28.11 -27.10 -7.97
N GLY A 238 -28.56 -25.93 -8.44
CA GLY A 238 -29.13 -25.75 -9.77
C GLY A 238 -28.13 -26.05 -10.89
N THR A 239 -28.65 -26.52 -12.02
CA THR A 239 -27.84 -26.77 -13.23
C THR A 239 -27.07 -25.50 -13.64
N PRO A 240 -25.73 -25.56 -13.80
CA PRO A 240 -24.94 -24.40 -14.20
C PRO A 240 -25.37 -23.83 -15.56
N VAL A 241 -25.40 -22.50 -15.66
CA VAL A 241 -25.68 -21.76 -16.92
C VAL A 241 -24.52 -20.85 -17.35
N SER A 242 -23.63 -20.50 -16.43
CA SER A 242 -22.40 -19.77 -16.72
C SER A 242 -21.22 -20.37 -15.96
N ILE A 243 -20.04 -20.30 -16.57
CA ILE A 243 -18.74 -20.53 -15.96
C ILE A 243 -17.84 -19.36 -16.33
N THR A 244 -17.09 -18.84 -15.36
CA THR A 244 -16.04 -17.85 -15.55
C THR A 244 -14.74 -18.35 -14.95
N SER A 245 -13.62 -17.78 -15.39
CA SER A 245 -12.27 -18.11 -14.98
C SER A 245 -11.52 -16.87 -14.49
N ALA A 246 -10.57 -17.05 -13.57
CA ALA A 246 -9.64 -16.03 -13.09
C ALA A 246 -8.32 -16.69 -12.67
N TYR A 247 -7.20 -16.03 -12.85
CA TYR A 247 -5.87 -16.56 -12.55
C TYR A 247 -4.93 -15.45 -12.05
N ALA A 248 -3.94 -15.82 -11.22
CA ALA A 248 -2.99 -14.86 -10.64
C ALA A 248 -1.87 -14.43 -11.61
N SER A 249 -1.53 -15.30 -12.55
CA SER A 249 -0.65 -15.05 -13.70
C SER A 249 -1.08 -15.99 -14.83
N ALA A 250 -0.88 -15.59 -16.09
CA ALA A 250 -1.03 -16.47 -17.24
C ALA A 250 0.27 -17.25 -17.58
N SER A 251 1.39 -16.97 -16.88
CA SER A 251 2.71 -17.53 -17.20
C SER A 251 3.55 -17.82 -15.95
N CYS A 252 4.40 -18.85 -16.02
CA CYS A 252 5.49 -19.12 -15.07
C CYS A 252 6.67 -19.86 -15.75
N PRO A 253 7.83 -20.07 -15.09
CA PRO A 253 8.94 -20.83 -15.67
C PRO A 253 8.60 -22.32 -15.94
N ALA A 254 9.32 -22.92 -16.89
CA ALA A 254 9.33 -24.36 -17.18
C ALA A 254 10.49 -25.10 -16.46
N ASN A 255 10.72 -24.77 -15.18
CA ASN A 255 11.77 -25.35 -14.32
C ASN A 255 11.44 -26.75 -13.77
N GLY A 256 10.21 -27.23 -13.90
CA GLY A 256 9.72 -28.48 -13.31
C GLY A 256 9.14 -28.32 -11.91
N GLU A 257 9.06 -27.11 -11.37
CA GLU A 257 8.56 -26.82 -10.01
C GLU A 257 7.37 -25.84 -9.99
N ASP A 258 7.38 -24.81 -10.83
CA ASP A 258 6.36 -23.75 -10.83
C ASP A 258 5.00 -24.16 -11.42
N THR A 259 3.92 -23.61 -10.85
CA THR A 259 2.55 -23.90 -11.26
C THR A 259 1.67 -22.65 -11.32
N VAL A 260 0.79 -22.57 -12.33
CA VAL A 260 -0.20 -21.50 -12.46
C VAL A 260 -1.48 -21.86 -11.69
N LEU A 261 -2.04 -20.89 -10.96
CA LEU A 261 -3.23 -21.05 -10.13
C LEU A 261 -4.46 -20.40 -10.78
N ILE A 262 -5.55 -21.16 -10.91
CA ILE A 262 -6.75 -20.78 -11.66
C ILE A 262 -8.01 -21.11 -10.84
N ALA A 263 -8.90 -20.14 -10.69
CA ALA A 263 -10.21 -20.30 -10.08
C ALA A 263 -11.30 -20.27 -11.15
N TYR A 264 -12.15 -21.30 -11.19
CA TYR A 264 -13.36 -21.36 -12.02
C TYR A 264 -14.58 -21.11 -11.15
N SER A 265 -15.50 -20.22 -11.56
CA SER A 265 -16.74 -19.93 -10.82
C SER A 265 -17.99 -20.21 -11.65
N LEU A 266 -18.92 -20.98 -11.10
CA LEU A 266 -20.13 -21.47 -11.77
C LEU A 266 -21.39 -20.90 -11.12
N LEU A 267 -22.35 -20.43 -11.93
CA LEU A 267 -23.65 -19.92 -11.46
C LEU A 267 -24.83 -20.65 -12.13
N ASP A 268 -25.95 -20.72 -11.43
CA ASP A 268 -27.22 -21.30 -11.90
C ASP A 268 -28.10 -20.27 -12.65
N THR A 269 -29.26 -20.71 -13.14
CA THR A 269 -30.25 -19.88 -13.87
C THR A 269 -30.71 -18.62 -13.11
N TYR A 270 -30.62 -18.63 -11.78
CA TYR A 270 -31.04 -17.52 -10.90
C TYR A 270 -29.85 -16.66 -10.45
N GLY A 271 -28.62 -17.03 -10.81
CA GLY A 271 -27.39 -16.36 -10.41
C GLY A 271 -26.82 -16.83 -9.07
N ASN A 272 -27.35 -17.91 -8.47
CA ASN A 272 -26.72 -18.48 -7.28
C ASN A 272 -25.43 -19.23 -7.66
N PRO A 273 -24.42 -19.28 -6.80
CA PRO A 273 -23.23 -20.09 -7.05
C PRO A 273 -23.51 -21.59 -6.95
N CYS A 274 -23.20 -22.36 -7.99
CA CYS A 274 -23.47 -23.79 -8.07
C CYS A 274 -22.58 -24.56 -7.08
N SER A 275 -23.08 -24.86 -5.88
CA SER A 275 -22.34 -25.62 -4.86
C SER A 275 -22.23 -27.10 -5.23
N GLY A 276 -21.01 -27.66 -5.19
CA GLY A 276 -20.76 -29.09 -5.44
C GLY A 276 -20.94 -29.53 -6.90
N ALA A 277 -20.90 -28.60 -7.85
CA ALA A 277 -20.94 -28.91 -9.28
C ALA A 277 -19.57 -29.34 -9.80
N ASP A 278 -19.52 -30.48 -10.48
CA ASP A 278 -18.29 -30.97 -11.14
C ASP A 278 -17.90 -30.06 -12.33
N VAL A 279 -16.66 -29.60 -12.32
CA VAL A 279 -15.98 -28.89 -13.42
C VAL A 279 -14.94 -29.81 -14.01
N ARG A 280 -15.12 -30.24 -15.26
CA ARG A 280 -14.11 -30.99 -15.99
C ARG A 280 -13.22 -30.02 -16.75
N ILE A 281 -11.92 -30.02 -16.48
CA ILE A 281 -10.93 -29.26 -17.25
C ILE A 281 -10.16 -30.21 -18.18
N ALA A 282 -9.88 -29.75 -19.39
CA ALA A 282 -9.04 -30.44 -20.37
C ALA A 282 -8.00 -29.47 -20.94
N SER A 283 -6.77 -29.92 -21.12
CA SER A 283 -5.74 -29.17 -21.85
C SER A 283 -5.94 -29.33 -23.37
N SER A 284 -5.34 -28.45 -24.17
CA SER A 284 -5.14 -28.63 -25.62
C SER A 284 -4.35 -29.91 -25.99
N LEU A 285 -3.80 -30.58 -24.99
CA LEU A 285 -2.74 -31.59 -25.08
C LEU A 285 -3.22 -32.99 -24.69
N GLY A 286 -4.42 -33.09 -24.10
CA GLY A 286 -5.11 -34.34 -23.82
C GLY A 286 -5.13 -34.80 -22.37
N GLU A 287 -4.45 -34.12 -21.44
CA GLU A 287 -4.67 -34.33 -20.01
C GLU A 287 -6.02 -33.73 -19.58
N THR A 288 -6.66 -34.38 -18.61
CA THR A 288 -7.97 -33.95 -18.10
C THR A 288 -8.07 -34.19 -16.61
N ALA A 289 -8.66 -33.23 -15.90
CA ALA A 289 -9.01 -33.37 -14.49
C ALA A 289 -10.50 -33.02 -14.28
N THR A 290 -11.03 -33.35 -13.10
CA THR A 290 -12.37 -32.94 -12.68
C THR A 290 -12.30 -32.54 -11.22
N VAL A 291 -12.87 -31.38 -10.88
CA VAL A 291 -12.91 -30.81 -9.53
C VAL A 291 -14.34 -30.40 -9.19
N ALA A 292 -14.76 -30.57 -7.94
CA ALA A 292 -16.04 -30.05 -7.48
C ALA A 292 -15.88 -28.59 -7.00
N THR A 293 -16.89 -27.75 -7.27
CA THR A 293 -16.97 -26.40 -6.72
C THR A 293 -17.30 -26.40 -5.23
N ASN A 294 -16.68 -25.48 -4.49
CA ASN A 294 -17.03 -25.16 -3.12
C ASN A 294 -18.43 -24.48 -3.04
N ARG A 295 -18.86 -24.14 -1.82
CA ARG A 295 -20.17 -23.53 -1.56
C ARG A 295 -20.38 -22.14 -2.20
N PHE A 296 -19.31 -21.50 -2.66
CA PHE A 296 -19.34 -20.22 -3.38
C PHE A 296 -19.32 -20.44 -4.91
N GLY A 297 -19.60 -21.66 -5.38
CA GLY A 297 -19.61 -22.02 -6.79
C GLY A 297 -18.22 -22.02 -7.42
N SER A 298 -17.15 -21.89 -6.63
CA SER A 298 -15.78 -21.73 -7.12
C SER A 298 -14.96 -23.02 -6.93
N ALA A 299 -14.13 -23.36 -7.91
CA ALA A 299 -13.17 -24.47 -7.86
C ALA A 299 -11.77 -23.99 -8.22
N LEU A 300 -10.79 -24.28 -7.37
CA LEU A 300 -9.40 -23.87 -7.54
C LEU A 300 -8.57 -25.03 -8.14
N VAL A 301 -7.70 -24.70 -9.09
CA VAL A 301 -6.90 -25.66 -9.87
C VAL A 301 -5.47 -25.15 -10.00
N ARG A 302 -4.47 -26.00 -9.74
CA ARG A 302 -3.08 -25.74 -10.11
C ARG A 302 -2.75 -26.40 -11.45
N TYR A 303 -1.96 -25.72 -12.26
CA TYR A 303 -1.61 -26.14 -13.60
C TYR A 303 -0.10 -26.20 -13.79
N GLY A 304 0.40 -27.28 -14.41
CA GLY A 304 1.83 -27.64 -14.40
C GLY A 304 2.20 -28.51 -13.19
N PRO A 305 3.49 -28.64 -12.86
CA PRO A 305 4.62 -27.93 -13.46
C PRO A 305 5.05 -28.51 -14.81
N LYS A 306 5.99 -27.83 -15.49
CA LYS A 306 6.51 -28.21 -16.83
C LYS A 306 8.03 -28.22 -16.81
N VAL A 307 8.65 -29.12 -17.57
CA VAL A 307 10.12 -29.20 -17.78
C VAL A 307 10.52 -28.85 -19.23
N THR A 308 9.56 -28.37 -20.01
CA THR A 308 9.67 -27.96 -21.41
C THR A 308 8.84 -26.69 -21.55
N PRO A 309 9.28 -25.68 -22.33
CA PRO A 309 8.43 -24.53 -22.68
C PRO A 309 7.13 -24.99 -23.33
N VAL A 310 6.04 -24.25 -23.12
CA VAL A 310 4.70 -24.66 -23.56
C VAL A 310 3.65 -23.56 -23.41
N ASP A 311 2.76 -23.42 -24.40
CA ASP A 311 1.46 -22.77 -24.23
C ASP A 311 0.30 -23.78 -24.18
N VAL A 312 -0.71 -23.53 -23.35
CA VAL A 312 -1.84 -24.46 -23.18
C VAL A 312 -3.18 -23.76 -23.07
N VAL A 313 -4.12 -24.14 -23.93
CA VAL A 313 -5.53 -23.80 -23.74
C VAL A 313 -6.16 -24.78 -22.75
N LEU A 314 -6.62 -24.28 -21.60
CA LEU A 314 -7.34 -25.05 -20.58
C LEU A 314 -8.83 -24.79 -20.74
N THR A 315 -9.56 -25.80 -21.20
CA THR A 315 -11.01 -25.73 -21.41
C THR A 315 -11.73 -26.36 -20.22
N ALA A 316 -12.32 -25.53 -19.37
CA ALA A 316 -13.19 -25.96 -18.28
C ALA A 316 -14.62 -26.08 -18.75
N THR A 317 -15.31 -27.17 -18.40
CA THR A 317 -16.69 -27.49 -18.78
C THR A 317 -17.48 -27.91 -17.55
N ALA A 318 -18.65 -27.31 -17.33
CA ALA A 318 -19.56 -27.75 -16.27
C ALA A 318 -20.16 -29.12 -16.63
N VAL A 319 -19.91 -30.16 -15.84
CA VAL A 319 -20.38 -31.53 -16.14
C VAL A 319 -21.91 -31.61 -16.11
N GLY A 320 -22.56 -30.85 -15.22
CA GLY A 320 -24.01 -30.74 -15.16
C GLY A 320 -24.65 -30.06 -16.38
N ASN A 321 -23.88 -29.32 -17.19
CA ASN A 321 -24.36 -28.69 -18.41
C ASN A 321 -23.22 -28.51 -19.43
N GLY A 322 -22.98 -29.53 -20.27
CA GLY A 322 -21.88 -29.54 -21.24
C GLY A 322 -21.95 -28.51 -22.39
N SER A 323 -22.86 -27.54 -22.36
CA SER A 323 -22.80 -26.34 -23.21
C SER A 323 -22.16 -25.12 -22.50
N VAL A 324 -21.88 -25.22 -21.20
CA VAL A 324 -21.31 -24.18 -20.36
C VAL A 324 -19.82 -24.46 -20.18
N THR A 325 -18.99 -23.65 -20.83
CA THR A 325 -17.54 -23.82 -20.89
C THR A 325 -16.82 -22.47 -20.97
N THR A 326 -15.62 -22.40 -20.42
CA THR A 326 -14.64 -21.31 -20.59
C THR A 326 -13.30 -21.91 -21.01
N SER A 327 -12.46 -21.11 -21.68
CA SER A 327 -11.14 -21.51 -22.15
C SER A 327 -10.12 -20.41 -21.86
N ASP A 328 -9.07 -20.76 -21.13
CA ASP A 328 -7.96 -19.87 -20.73
C ASP A 328 -6.65 -20.34 -21.37
N THR A 329 -5.77 -19.44 -21.79
CA THR A 329 -4.43 -19.80 -22.27
C THR A 329 -3.40 -19.60 -21.15
N VAL A 330 -2.49 -20.57 -20.98
CA VAL A 330 -1.47 -20.58 -19.92
C VAL A 330 -0.11 -21.02 -20.44
N SER A 331 0.89 -20.14 -20.29
CA SER A 331 2.25 -20.28 -20.79
C SER A 331 3.23 -20.81 -19.73
N PHE A 332 4.26 -21.52 -20.19
CA PHE A 332 5.45 -21.85 -19.42
C PHE A 332 6.68 -21.59 -20.27
N THR A 333 7.65 -20.86 -19.75
CA THR A 333 8.78 -20.32 -20.52
C THR A 333 10.09 -21.06 -20.25
N SER A 334 11.01 -21.11 -21.22
CA SER A 334 12.32 -21.75 -21.01
C SER A 334 13.09 -21.12 -19.86
N THR A 335 13.90 -21.91 -19.17
CA THR A 335 14.84 -21.43 -18.13
C THR A 335 16.29 -21.36 -18.62
N ALA A 336 16.56 -21.78 -19.86
CA ALA A 336 17.89 -21.74 -20.45
C ALA A 336 18.27 -20.31 -20.87
N PRO A 337 19.53 -19.88 -20.68
CA PRO A 337 19.98 -18.57 -21.11
C PRO A 337 20.06 -18.48 -22.64
N VAL A 338 19.32 -17.54 -23.23
CA VAL A 338 19.20 -17.36 -24.70
C VAL A 338 19.65 -15.99 -25.19
N ASN A 339 19.46 -14.94 -24.38
CA ASN A 339 19.79 -13.57 -24.75
C ASN A 339 20.70 -12.91 -23.71
N MET A 340 21.42 -11.89 -24.14
CA MET A 340 22.20 -10.99 -23.30
C MET A 340 21.97 -9.57 -23.77
N ALA A 341 21.63 -8.68 -22.85
CA ALA A 341 21.69 -7.24 -23.02
C ALA A 341 22.97 -6.69 -22.38
N LEU A 342 23.49 -5.56 -22.88
CA LEU A 342 24.60 -4.81 -22.28
C LEU A 342 24.16 -3.37 -22.10
N THR A 343 24.31 -2.85 -20.89
CA THR A 343 24.03 -1.45 -20.54
C THR A 343 25.20 -0.85 -19.76
N ALA A 344 25.22 0.48 -19.64
CA ALA A 344 26.12 1.21 -18.74
C ALA A 344 25.33 2.28 -17.99
N SER A 345 25.73 2.59 -16.76
CA SER A 345 25.10 3.67 -15.97
C SER A 345 25.32 5.06 -16.58
N LEU A 346 26.36 5.22 -17.39
CA LEU A 346 26.71 6.39 -18.19
C LEU A 346 27.36 5.91 -19.50
N LEU A 347 26.96 6.46 -20.65
CA LEU A 347 27.75 6.31 -21.89
C LEU A 347 28.85 7.37 -21.99
N ASN A 348 28.55 8.56 -21.49
CA ASN A 348 29.38 9.74 -21.60
C ASN A 348 29.85 10.11 -20.19
N MET A 349 31.17 10.22 -20.02
CA MET A 349 31.83 10.48 -18.74
C MET A 349 32.73 11.71 -18.81
N LYS A 350 33.11 12.23 -17.64
CA LYS A 350 34.28 13.10 -17.52
C LYS A 350 35.54 12.29 -17.80
N SER A 351 36.55 12.91 -18.37
CA SER A 351 37.90 12.33 -18.37
C SER A 351 38.49 12.37 -16.96
N LEU A 352 39.43 11.47 -16.65
CA LEU A 352 40.01 11.38 -15.30
C LEU A 352 40.89 12.59 -14.92
N ASP A 353 41.34 13.38 -15.90
CA ASP A 353 42.02 14.67 -15.71
C ASP A 353 41.05 15.81 -15.31
N VAL A 354 39.74 15.62 -15.51
CA VAL A 354 38.68 16.50 -14.97
C VAL A 354 38.15 15.96 -13.64
N ASP A 355 37.87 14.66 -13.56
CA ASP A 355 37.30 14.03 -12.38
C ASP A 355 37.92 12.64 -12.15
N SER A 356 38.86 12.59 -11.21
CA SER A 356 39.58 11.37 -10.82
C SER A 356 38.70 10.27 -10.22
N SER A 357 37.42 10.54 -9.93
CA SER A 357 36.43 9.58 -9.44
C SER A 357 35.49 9.06 -10.55
N SER A 358 35.56 9.62 -11.76
CA SER A 358 34.62 9.32 -12.84
C SER A 358 34.67 7.84 -13.24
N THR A 359 33.50 7.18 -13.23
CA THR A 359 33.35 5.75 -13.56
C THR A 359 31.95 5.46 -14.08
N ALA A 360 31.78 4.35 -14.80
CA ALA A 360 30.47 3.80 -15.16
C ALA A 360 30.34 2.34 -14.71
N ALA A 361 29.19 1.98 -14.13
CA ALA A 361 28.85 0.59 -13.89
C ALA A 361 28.33 -0.02 -15.19
N VAL A 362 29.02 -1.02 -15.72
CA VAL A 362 28.70 -1.67 -17.01
C VAL A 362 28.15 -3.06 -16.75
N THR A 363 26.93 -3.32 -17.20
CA THR A 363 26.13 -4.45 -16.77
C THR A 363 25.68 -5.28 -17.97
N ALA A 364 26.10 -6.54 -17.98
CA ALA A 364 25.55 -7.55 -18.86
C ALA A 364 24.44 -8.30 -18.12
N ARG A 365 23.21 -8.25 -18.65
CA ARG A 365 22.08 -9.02 -18.13
C ARG A 365 21.76 -10.14 -19.11
N ILE A 366 21.86 -11.37 -18.63
CA ILE A 366 21.50 -12.59 -19.36
C ILE A 366 20.09 -12.98 -18.97
N THR A 367 19.26 -13.29 -19.97
CA THR A 367 17.87 -13.66 -19.80
C THR A 367 17.51 -14.97 -20.49
N THR A 368 16.45 -15.56 -19.98
CA THR A 368 15.74 -16.69 -20.60
C THR A 368 14.81 -16.22 -21.70
N GLU A 369 14.19 -17.18 -22.40
CA GLU A 369 13.13 -16.94 -23.38
C GLU A 369 11.90 -16.26 -22.75
N GLY A 370 11.69 -16.42 -21.44
CA GLY A 370 10.66 -15.70 -20.68
C GLY A 370 11.09 -14.35 -20.13
N GLY A 371 12.29 -13.83 -20.48
CA GLY A 371 12.85 -12.58 -19.94
C GLY A 371 13.30 -12.64 -18.47
N THR A 372 13.08 -13.78 -17.79
CA THR A 372 13.55 -14.01 -16.42
C THR A 372 15.08 -14.15 -16.39
N PRO A 373 15.71 -14.05 -15.21
CA PRO A 373 17.01 -14.68 -14.98
C PRO A 373 17.00 -16.16 -15.37
N PRO A 374 18.11 -16.71 -15.90
CA PRO A 374 18.33 -18.14 -16.01
C PRO A 374 18.62 -18.76 -14.62
N ASP A 375 18.29 -20.04 -14.47
CA ASP A 375 18.61 -20.80 -13.25
C ASP A 375 20.11 -21.14 -13.14
N GLU A 376 20.85 -21.10 -14.26
CA GLU A 376 22.30 -21.33 -14.30
C GLU A 376 23.11 -20.03 -14.30
N GLU A 377 24.18 -20.01 -13.51
CA GLU A 377 25.19 -18.95 -13.54
C GLU A 377 26.01 -19.03 -14.85
N VAL A 378 26.18 -17.90 -15.53
CA VAL A 378 26.87 -17.79 -16.82
C VAL A 378 28.07 -16.85 -16.70
N GLU A 379 29.20 -17.22 -17.30
CA GLU A 379 30.40 -16.38 -17.35
C GLU A 379 30.31 -15.35 -18.49
N VAL A 380 30.40 -14.06 -18.14
CA VAL A 380 30.51 -12.94 -19.08
C VAL A 380 31.95 -12.43 -19.09
N THR A 381 32.53 -12.27 -20.27
CA THR A 381 33.81 -11.58 -20.48
C THR A 381 33.55 -10.18 -21.03
N PHE A 382 34.10 -9.16 -20.39
CA PHE A 382 34.09 -7.77 -20.83
C PHE A 382 35.46 -7.39 -21.42
N SER A 383 35.45 -6.69 -22.56
CA SER A 383 36.67 -6.20 -23.22
C SER A 383 36.44 -4.85 -23.90
N ILE A 384 37.41 -3.96 -23.79
CA ILE A 384 37.45 -2.68 -24.51
C ILE A 384 38.15 -2.93 -25.86
N THR A 385 37.56 -2.45 -26.96
CA THR A 385 38.14 -2.44 -28.31
C THR A 385 38.01 -1.05 -28.94
N ASP A 386 38.62 -0.88 -30.11
CA ASP A 386 38.40 0.28 -31.01
C ASP A 386 38.56 1.64 -30.30
N GLU A 387 39.63 1.73 -29.49
CA GLU A 387 39.95 2.86 -28.63
C GLU A 387 40.62 4.01 -29.42
N GLU A 388 39.97 5.18 -29.48
CA GLU A 388 40.54 6.41 -30.04
C GLU A 388 40.63 7.51 -28.96
N ARG A 389 41.82 8.08 -28.76
CA ARG A 389 42.04 9.20 -27.81
C ARG A 389 43.17 10.13 -28.23
N GLY A 390 43.06 11.42 -27.87
CA GLY A 390 44.04 12.46 -28.21
C GLY A 390 45.38 12.39 -27.46
N GLY A 391 45.46 11.66 -26.33
CA GLY A 391 46.66 11.60 -25.48
C GLY A 391 46.44 10.78 -24.21
N GLY A 392 47.26 11.00 -23.18
CA GLY A 392 47.04 10.53 -21.81
C GLY A 392 46.88 9.03 -21.59
N THR A 393 46.06 8.64 -20.61
CA THR A 393 45.89 7.24 -20.17
C THR A 393 44.77 6.53 -20.92
N ALA A 394 44.86 5.20 -21.02
CA ALA A 394 43.84 4.38 -21.65
C ALA A 394 42.69 4.09 -20.65
N PRO A 395 41.44 3.96 -21.10
CA PRO A 395 40.36 3.48 -20.26
C PRO A 395 40.62 2.04 -19.79
N SER A 396 39.94 1.61 -18.74
CA SER A 396 40.13 0.28 -18.17
C SER A 396 38.85 -0.29 -17.53
N LEU A 397 38.87 -1.59 -17.26
CA LEU A 397 37.84 -2.32 -16.51
C LEU A 397 38.43 -2.82 -15.21
N ASN A 398 37.69 -2.71 -14.10
CA ASN A 398 38.10 -3.33 -12.83
C ASN A 398 38.12 -4.88 -12.88
N LEU A 399 37.27 -5.46 -13.72
CA LEU A 399 37.08 -6.90 -13.93
C LEU A 399 36.84 -7.18 -15.42
N ALA A 400 37.65 -8.04 -16.02
CA ALA A 400 37.48 -8.48 -17.41
C ALA A 400 36.56 -9.70 -17.56
N THR A 401 36.22 -10.39 -16.45
CA THR A 401 35.35 -11.57 -16.45
C THR A 401 34.54 -11.61 -15.16
N VAL A 402 33.23 -11.81 -15.28
CA VAL A 402 32.27 -11.82 -14.17
C VAL A 402 31.24 -12.92 -14.40
N THR A 403 31.02 -13.76 -13.39
CA THR A 403 29.93 -14.76 -13.37
C THR A 403 28.63 -14.07 -12.97
N THR A 404 27.53 -14.36 -13.67
CA THR A 404 26.22 -13.78 -13.33
C THR A 404 25.72 -14.29 -11.98
N SER A 405 25.02 -13.43 -11.25
CA SER A 405 24.18 -13.81 -10.11
C SER A 405 22.77 -13.28 -10.36
N GLY A 406 21.76 -14.15 -10.33
CA GLY A 406 20.40 -13.78 -10.75
C GLY A 406 20.36 -13.27 -12.21
N GLY A 407 21.17 -13.85 -13.11
CA GLY A 407 21.28 -13.41 -14.50
C GLY A 407 22.09 -12.14 -14.75
N VAL A 408 22.53 -11.42 -13.70
CA VAL A 408 23.22 -10.13 -13.84
C VAL A 408 24.72 -10.26 -13.56
N ALA A 409 25.55 -9.72 -14.44
CA ALA A 409 26.99 -9.58 -14.29
C ALA A 409 27.40 -8.11 -14.51
N THR A 410 28.05 -7.50 -13.51
CA THR A 410 28.43 -6.08 -13.55
C THR A 410 29.94 -5.92 -13.34
N ALA A 411 30.56 -5.09 -14.17
CA ALA A 411 31.92 -4.57 -14.00
C ALA A 411 31.87 -3.03 -13.86
N THR A 412 33.01 -2.41 -13.59
CA THR A 412 33.18 -0.95 -13.57
C THR A 412 34.15 -0.55 -14.66
N PHE A 413 33.69 0.29 -15.57
CA PHE A 413 34.51 1.00 -16.55
C PHE A 413 35.07 2.27 -15.92
N ILE A 414 36.31 2.56 -16.26
CA ILE A 414 37.10 3.71 -15.81
C ILE A 414 37.58 4.41 -17.10
N PRO A 415 37.26 5.70 -17.33
CA PRO A 415 37.67 6.45 -18.52
C PRO A 415 39.19 6.75 -18.53
N GLY A 416 39.66 7.36 -19.62
CA GLY A 416 41.04 7.83 -19.73
C GLY A 416 41.24 9.28 -19.24
N GLU A 417 42.50 9.64 -19.03
CA GLU A 417 42.99 11.03 -18.89
C GLU A 417 43.40 11.56 -20.28
N PHE A 418 43.30 12.87 -20.53
CA PHE A 418 44.02 13.53 -21.62
C PHE A 418 45.40 14.05 -21.18
N SER A 419 46.08 14.83 -22.03
CA SER A 419 47.41 15.42 -21.73
C SER A 419 47.49 16.91 -22.05
N SER A 420 46.33 17.53 -22.22
CA SER A 420 46.13 18.88 -22.75
C SER A 420 44.75 19.36 -22.30
N SER A 421 44.65 20.62 -21.89
CA SER A 421 43.36 21.29 -21.65
C SER A 421 42.60 21.63 -22.93
N ASP A 422 43.16 21.34 -24.11
CA ASP A 422 42.45 21.43 -25.39
C ASP A 422 41.22 20.49 -25.39
N PRO A 423 40.01 20.98 -25.77
CA PRO A 423 38.80 20.18 -25.93
C PRO A 423 39.01 18.87 -26.71
N SER A 424 38.82 17.76 -26.02
CA SER A 424 39.17 16.41 -26.45
C SER A 424 38.05 15.41 -26.16
N THR A 425 37.79 14.54 -27.14
CA THR A 425 36.99 13.31 -26.95
C THR A 425 37.93 12.11 -26.91
N GLY A 426 37.61 11.16 -26.04
CA GLY A 426 38.11 9.79 -26.11
C GLY A 426 36.91 8.86 -26.27
N THR A 427 37.04 7.83 -27.10
CA THR A 427 35.99 6.85 -27.38
C THR A 427 36.55 5.44 -27.35
N CYS A 428 35.70 4.46 -27.03
CA CYS A 428 35.99 3.05 -27.22
C CYS A 428 34.71 2.21 -27.26
N THR A 429 34.75 1.08 -27.97
CA THR A 429 33.68 0.09 -27.93
C THR A 429 33.88 -0.84 -26.72
N LEU A 430 32.96 -0.83 -25.76
CA LEU A 430 32.87 -1.89 -24.76
C LEU A 430 32.14 -3.08 -25.37
N THR A 431 32.74 -4.26 -25.28
CA THR A 431 32.15 -5.54 -25.68
C THR A 431 31.90 -6.41 -24.46
N ALA A 432 30.72 -7.01 -24.36
CA ALA A 432 30.42 -8.10 -23.43
C ALA A 432 30.15 -9.37 -24.25
N THR A 433 30.77 -10.50 -23.86
CA THR A 433 30.62 -11.79 -24.54
C THR A 433 30.33 -12.91 -23.55
N ALA A 434 29.30 -13.69 -23.81
CA ALA A 434 28.89 -14.85 -23.02
C ALA A 434 28.61 -16.05 -23.93
N THR A 435 28.64 -17.28 -23.40
CA THR A 435 28.26 -18.49 -24.17
C THR A 435 26.87 -18.93 -23.76
N LEU A 436 25.87 -18.58 -24.57
CA LEU A 436 24.45 -18.87 -24.32
C LEU A 436 24.04 -20.10 -25.14
N ASN A 437 23.50 -21.14 -24.50
CA ASN A 437 23.18 -22.42 -25.14
C ASN A 437 24.29 -22.99 -26.05
N GLY A 438 25.56 -22.82 -25.64
CA GLY A 438 26.73 -23.28 -26.40
C GLY A 438 27.15 -22.40 -27.59
N THR A 439 26.49 -21.26 -27.80
CA THR A 439 26.80 -20.28 -28.85
C THR A 439 27.37 -19.00 -28.23
N PRO A 440 28.50 -18.46 -28.72
CA PRO A 440 29.00 -17.17 -28.24
C PRO A 440 28.08 -16.05 -28.72
N VAL A 441 27.51 -15.30 -27.78
CA VAL A 441 26.74 -14.08 -28.02
C VAL A 441 27.57 -12.90 -27.52
N THR A 442 27.75 -11.90 -28.38
CA THR A 442 28.46 -10.66 -28.05
C THR A 442 27.49 -9.49 -28.21
N ARG A 443 27.51 -8.56 -27.25
CA ARG A 443 26.90 -7.24 -27.37
C ARG A 443 27.99 -6.19 -27.26
N SER A 444 27.78 -5.06 -27.93
CA SER A 444 28.69 -3.91 -27.95
C SER A 444 27.95 -2.67 -27.48
N LEU A 445 28.69 -1.74 -26.87
CA LEU A 445 28.20 -0.45 -26.41
C LEU A 445 29.35 0.55 -26.50
N ASP A 446 29.19 1.64 -27.25
CA ASP A 446 30.22 2.65 -27.37
C ASP A 446 30.18 3.63 -26.19
N LEU A 447 31.36 3.85 -25.61
CA LEU A 447 31.56 4.70 -24.43
C LEU A 447 32.50 5.84 -24.80
N ALA A 448 32.23 7.02 -24.26
CA ALA A 448 33.00 8.23 -24.52
C ALA A 448 33.34 8.99 -23.23
N TRP A 449 34.47 9.68 -23.21
CA TRP A 449 34.86 10.58 -22.13
C TRP A 449 35.41 11.90 -22.69
N ARG A 450 35.20 13.00 -21.96
CA ARG A 450 35.43 14.37 -22.43
C ARG A 450 36.01 15.28 -21.35
N ASN A 451 36.79 16.27 -21.79
CA ASN A 451 37.20 17.46 -21.03
C ASN A 451 36.61 18.76 -21.63
N TYR A 452 35.46 18.63 -22.32
CA TYR A 452 34.65 19.74 -22.85
C TYR A 452 33.17 19.49 -22.49
N PRO A 453 32.23 20.45 -22.70
CA PRO A 453 30.85 20.37 -22.19
C PRO A 453 30.13 19.05 -22.50
N SER A 454 29.45 18.53 -21.49
CA SER A 454 28.76 17.24 -21.52
C SER A 454 27.71 17.15 -20.41
N VAL A 455 26.79 16.21 -20.52
CA VAL A 455 25.75 15.94 -19.52
C VAL A 455 25.74 14.46 -19.17
N SER A 456 25.61 14.09 -17.89
CA SER A 456 25.26 12.73 -17.52
C SER A 456 23.85 12.39 -18.01
N VAL A 457 23.71 11.23 -18.66
CA VAL A 457 22.44 10.79 -19.25
C VAL A 457 22.19 9.33 -18.93
N SER A 458 20.97 9.01 -18.52
CA SER A 458 20.50 7.63 -18.31
C SER A 458 19.12 7.42 -18.94
N VAL A 459 18.84 6.18 -19.30
CA VAL A 459 17.59 5.73 -19.92
C VAL A 459 17.18 4.39 -19.31
N SER A 460 15.90 4.21 -18.99
CA SER A 460 15.34 2.98 -18.39
C SER A 460 13.91 2.71 -18.86
N ALA A 461 13.39 1.49 -18.66
CA ALA A 461 11.98 1.15 -18.91
C ALA A 461 11.35 0.42 -17.72
N GLU A 462 10.04 0.58 -17.52
CA GLU A 462 9.25 -0.22 -16.59
C GLU A 462 7.92 -0.65 -17.25
N PRO A 463 7.63 -1.96 -17.41
CA PRO A 463 8.51 -3.10 -17.22
C PRO A 463 9.45 -3.35 -18.42
N GLU A 464 10.67 -3.81 -18.16
CA GLU A 464 11.65 -4.20 -19.20
C GLU A 464 11.30 -5.52 -19.93
N THR A 465 10.18 -6.17 -19.59
CA THR A 465 9.71 -7.42 -20.20
C THR A 465 8.18 -7.46 -20.19
N LEU A 466 7.58 -7.77 -21.35
CA LEU A 466 6.14 -7.67 -21.56
C LEU A 466 5.65 -8.67 -22.63
N VAL A 467 4.34 -8.93 -22.70
CA VAL A 467 3.73 -9.78 -23.75
C VAL A 467 3.26 -8.91 -24.92
N VAL A 468 3.28 -9.41 -26.16
CA VAL A 468 2.89 -8.64 -27.36
C VAL A 468 1.55 -7.92 -27.17
N ASN A 469 1.51 -6.64 -27.54
CA ASN A 469 0.45 -5.63 -27.38
C ASN A 469 0.31 -5.00 -25.97
N ASN A 470 1.28 -5.18 -25.07
CA ASN A 470 1.35 -4.43 -23.80
C ASN A 470 2.25 -3.19 -23.89
N THR A 471 2.26 -2.40 -22.82
CA THR A 471 2.97 -1.12 -22.70
C THR A 471 4.14 -1.17 -21.71
N ALA A 472 5.14 -0.32 -21.92
CA ALA A 472 6.13 0.05 -20.92
C ALA A 472 6.37 1.56 -20.91
N ASP A 473 6.74 2.09 -19.73
CA ASP A 473 7.06 3.49 -19.50
C ASP A 473 8.59 3.67 -19.57
N VAL A 474 9.06 4.34 -20.63
CA VAL A 474 10.48 4.62 -20.87
C VAL A 474 10.81 5.98 -20.29
N THR A 475 11.82 6.06 -19.42
CA THR A 475 12.27 7.31 -18.79
C THR A 475 13.67 7.68 -19.26
N ILE A 476 13.83 8.93 -19.68
CA ILE A 476 15.10 9.58 -20.04
C ILE A 476 15.42 10.60 -18.95
N SER A 477 16.67 10.65 -18.50
CA SER A 477 17.16 11.60 -17.49
C SER A 477 18.46 12.26 -17.96
N ILE A 478 18.55 13.58 -17.79
CA ILE A 478 19.69 14.43 -18.19
C ILE A 478 20.09 15.29 -16.99
N ARG A 479 21.40 15.39 -16.70
CA ARG A 479 21.95 16.21 -15.61
C ARG A 479 23.07 17.12 -16.11
N GLY A 480 23.03 18.39 -15.71
CA GLY A 480 24.09 19.38 -15.97
C GLY A 480 25.30 19.20 -15.07
N ASP A 481 26.13 18.18 -15.29
CA ASP A 481 27.27 17.87 -14.42
C ASP A 481 28.63 17.79 -15.10
N GLY A 482 28.73 18.01 -16.42
CA GLY A 482 29.99 18.10 -17.15
C GLY A 482 30.93 19.21 -16.67
N TRP A 483 32.19 19.17 -17.12
CA TRP A 483 33.28 19.98 -16.55
C TRP A 483 32.97 21.49 -16.44
N GLU A 484 32.49 22.12 -17.51
CA GLU A 484 32.23 23.57 -17.60
C GLU A 484 30.99 24.02 -16.84
N PHE A 485 30.07 23.09 -16.54
CA PHE A 485 28.96 23.40 -15.64
C PHE A 485 29.49 23.65 -14.22
N ALA A 486 30.55 22.96 -13.79
CA ALA A 486 31.16 23.26 -12.50
C ALA A 486 31.79 24.66 -12.54
N PRO A 487 31.57 25.50 -11.51
CA PRO A 487 32.27 26.77 -11.40
C PRO A 487 33.78 26.55 -11.25
N PRO A 488 34.62 27.49 -11.71
CA PRO A 488 36.07 27.39 -11.54
C PRO A 488 36.46 27.33 -10.04
N PRO A 489 37.65 26.78 -9.71
CA PRO A 489 38.25 26.94 -8.38
C PRO A 489 38.52 28.42 -8.09
N ALA A 490 38.67 28.79 -6.82
CA ALA A 490 38.93 30.16 -6.41
C ALA A 490 40.30 30.37 -5.73
N ASP A 491 40.98 31.45 -6.09
CA ASP A 491 42.19 31.97 -5.44
C ASP A 491 41.84 33.20 -4.59
N VAL A 492 41.74 33.03 -3.27
CA VAL A 492 41.28 34.10 -2.35
C VAL A 492 42.32 34.47 -1.29
N MET A 493 42.71 35.75 -1.28
CA MET A 493 43.60 36.32 -0.26
C MET A 493 42.82 37.17 0.75
N MET A 494 42.85 36.77 2.03
CA MET A 494 42.35 37.61 3.11
C MET A 494 43.37 38.71 3.45
N CYS A 495 42.91 39.96 3.54
CA CYS A 495 43.72 41.14 3.78
C CYS A 495 43.27 41.85 5.07
N ILE A 496 43.85 41.46 6.21
CA ILE A 496 43.28 41.74 7.55
C ILE A 496 44.11 42.76 8.34
N SER A 497 43.43 43.76 8.92
CA SER A 497 44.10 44.75 9.78
C SER A 497 44.44 44.19 11.17
N ARG A 498 45.70 44.35 11.58
CA ARG A 498 46.22 44.14 12.95
C ARG A 498 46.47 45.47 13.68
N THR A 499 45.76 46.54 13.32
CA THR A 499 45.93 47.85 13.97
C THR A 499 45.47 47.84 15.42
N PRO A 500 46.01 48.73 16.27
CA PRO A 500 45.60 48.86 17.68
C PRO A 500 44.13 49.29 17.90
N THR A 501 43.43 49.61 16.81
CA THR A 501 42.04 50.07 16.80
C THR A 501 41.04 48.92 16.64
N MET A 502 41.47 47.79 16.04
CA MET A 502 40.71 46.54 15.93
C MET A 502 40.44 45.84 17.28
N LEU A 503 40.91 46.42 18.40
CA LEU A 503 40.66 46.01 19.79
C LEU A 503 39.55 46.84 20.47
N ARG A 504 38.82 47.67 19.72
CA ARG A 504 37.78 48.56 20.26
C ARG A 504 36.39 48.04 19.92
N GLY A 505 35.65 47.60 20.94
CA GLY A 505 34.29 47.13 20.78
C GLY A 505 33.97 46.02 21.76
N TYR A 506 32.78 45.44 21.65
CA TYR A 506 32.43 44.19 22.31
C TYR A 506 31.36 43.42 21.51
N PRO A 507 31.73 42.38 20.75
CA PRO A 507 33.10 41.94 20.46
C PRO A 507 33.92 42.98 19.69
N ASP A 508 35.25 42.84 19.71
CA ASP A 508 36.12 43.74 18.95
C ASP A 508 36.22 43.34 17.46
N PRO A 509 36.56 44.28 16.54
CA PRO A 509 36.63 44.01 15.11
C PRO A 509 37.57 42.88 14.69
N MET A 510 38.65 42.60 15.43
CA MET A 510 39.55 41.49 15.10
C MET A 510 38.92 40.14 15.48
N VAL A 511 38.18 40.04 16.59
CA VAL A 511 37.41 38.82 16.90
C VAL A 511 36.36 38.54 15.83
N ILE A 512 35.69 39.58 15.33
CA ILE A 512 34.75 39.46 14.20
C ILE A 512 35.51 39.01 12.94
N ALA A 513 36.62 39.65 12.58
CA ALA A 513 37.39 39.32 11.38
C ALA A 513 38.00 37.90 11.39
N MET A 514 38.46 37.42 12.54
CA MET A 514 38.92 36.02 12.69
C MET A 514 37.76 35.04 12.48
N ASN A 515 36.61 35.28 13.11
CA ASN A 515 35.43 34.41 12.94
C ASN A 515 34.92 34.42 11.49
N ALA A 516 34.78 35.60 10.89
CA ALA A 516 34.41 35.78 9.49
C ALA A 516 35.31 34.99 8.54
N SER A 517 36.62 35.03 8.75
CA SER A 517 37.59 34.31 7.91
C SER A 517 37.46 32.80 8.06
N MET A 518 37.31 32.29 9.28
CA MET A 518 37.12 30.85 9.53
C MET A 518 35.75 30.35 9.03
N TYR A 519 34.73 31.20 9.00
CA TYR A 519 33.41 30.90 8.43
C TYR A 519 33.44 30.89 6.89
N PHE A 520 34.07 31.88 6.27
CA PHE A 520 34.27 31.93 4.81
C PHE A 520 35.01 30.69 4.29
N ALA A 521 36.04 30.23 5.00
CA ALA A 521 36.71 28.96 4.70
C ALA A 521 35.80 27.73 4.85
N GLY A 522 34.64 27.83 5.50
CA GLY A 522 33.61 26.78 5.54
C GLY A 522 32.57 26.87 4.43
N LEU A 523 32.59 27.92 3.60
CA LEU A 523 31.73 28.09 2.42
C LEU A 523 32.41 27.64 1.11
N MET A 524 33.74 27.50 1.14
CA MET A 524 34.60 27.14 -0.01
C MET A 524 34.98 25.64 0.05
N ASP A 525 35.46 25.07 -1.06
CA ASP A 525 35.80 23.64 -1.15
C ASP A 525 37.28 23.38 -0.77
N GLU A 526 37.54 22.77 0.39
CA GLU A 526 38.90 22.31 0.77
C GLU A 526 39.44 21.29 -0.25
N ASP A 527 40.76 21.23 -0.41
CA ASP A 527 41.47 20.55 -1.51
C ASP A 527 41.22 21.11 -2.95
N VAL A 528 40.23 22.00 -3.17
CA VAL A 528 39.95 22.64 -4.47
C VAL A 528 40.33 24.13 -4.48
N ASP A 529 39.69 24.98 -3.67
CA ASP A 529 39.97 26.41 -3.64
C ASP A 529 41.20 26.73 -2.78
N SER A 530 41.98 27.74 -3.15
CA SER A 530 43.16 28.18 -2.42
C SER A 530 42.89 29.42 -1.58
N LEU A 531 43.12 29.33 -0.28
CA LEU A 531 43.02 30.44 0.67
C LEU A 531 44.40 30.88 1.17
N GLY A 532 44.64 32.18 1.22
CA GLY A 532 45.85 32.76 1.79
C GLY A 532 45.57 33.98 2.68
N LEU A 533 46.59 34.45 3.40
CA LEU A 533 46.46 35.49 4.42
C LEU A 533 47.62 36.48 4.40
N VAL A 534 47.29 37.76 4.18
CA VAL A 534 48.16 38.92 4.42
C VAL A 534 47.57 39.75 5.54
N SER A 535 48.39 40.20 6.49
CA SER A 535 47.93 41.06 7.58
C SER A 535 48.88 42.21 7.90
N TYR A 536 48.33 43.33 8.41
CA TYR A 536 49.06 44.59 8.44
C TYR A 536 48.80 45.45 9.69
N GLY A 537 49.83 46.06 10.27
CA GLY A 537 49.76 46.81 11.53
C GLY A 537 51.12 47.31 12.03
N GLU A 538 51.30 47.50 13.34
CA GLU A 538 52.64 47.77 13.89
C GLU A 538 53.53 46.50 13.82
N GLU A 539 54.82 46.68 13.52
CA GLU A 539 55.84 45.64 13.69
C GLU A 539 56.03 45.28 15.18
N THR A 540 56.38 44.03 15.47
CA THR A 540 56.67 43.60 16.85
C THR A 540 58.10 44.01 17.24
N PRO A 541 58.33 44.82 18.29
CA PRO A 541 59.66 45.33 18.65
C PRO A 541 60.71 44.22 18.74
N ALA A 542 61.92 44.49 18.24
CA ALA A 542 62.97 43.48 18.03
C ALA A 542 63.25 42.61 19.28
N GLY A 543 62.94 41.32 19.17
CA GLY A 543 63.15 40.32 20.23
C GLY A 543 61.97 40.12 21.19
N LEU A 544 60.85 40.82 21.02
CA LEU A 544 59.59 40.58 21.74
C LEU A 544 58.60 39.73 20.91
N MET A 545 57.54 39.29 21.58
CA MET A 545 56.34 38.69 20.97
C MET A 545 55.19 39.71 21.03
N ALA A 546 54.17 39.53 20.19
CA ALA A 546 52.93 40.28 20.29
C ALA A 546 52.09 39.74 21.45
N ASP A 547 52.27 40.29 22.67
CA ASP A 547 51.46 39.98 23.84
C ASP A 547 50.60 41.17 24.28
N LEU A 548 49.28 41.00 24.19
CA LEU A 548 48.29 41.91 24.72
C LEU A 548 48.47 42.12 26.24
N ARG A 549 48.95 41.13 27.00
CA ARG A 549 49.11 41.25 28.46
C ARG A 549 50.25 42.18 28.86
N GLU A 550 51.34 42.26 28.09
CA GLU A 550 52.41 43.25 28.34
C GLU A 550 51.95 44.70 28.09
N MET A 551 50.93 44.90 27.26
CA MET A 551 50.30 46.21 27.03
C MET A 551 49.57 46.75 28.28
N ASN A 552 49.43 45.97 29.36
CA ASN A 552 48.84 46.38 30.64
C ASN A 552 49.70 47.39 31.45
N SER A 553 50.63 48.12 30.81
CA SER A 553 51.55 49.05 31.47
C SER A 553 51.97 50.23 30.55
N GLY A 554 52.75 51.18 31.09
CA GLY A 554 53.38 52.24 30.29
C GLY A 554 52.41 53.09 29.45
N ASN A 555 52.78 53.33 28.19
CA ASN A 555 51.97 54.09 27.22
C ASN A 555 50.80 53.25 26.67
N THR A 556 51.08 51.96 26.42
CA THR A 556 50.19 50.97 25.81
C THR A 556 49.01 50.59 26.69
N LYS A 557 49.06 50.88 28.00
CA LYS A 557 47.93 50.74 28.94
C LYS A 557 46.65 51.43 28.48
N SER A 558 46.77 52.48 27.66
CA SER A 558 45.62 53.18 27.08
C SER A 558 44.94 52.42 25.94
N VAL A 559 45.64 51.52 25.25
CA VAL A 559 45.07 50.58 24.26
C VAL A 559 44.57 49.31 24.95
N TYR A 560 45.33 48.78 25.91
CA TYR A 560 44.92 47.61 26.71
C TYR A 560 43.55 47.77 27.39
N ASN A 561 43.19 48.99 27.78
CA ASN A 561 41.91 49.27 28.44
C ASN A 561 40.69 49.18 27.49
N GLU A 562 40.89 49.08 26.17
CA GLU A 562 39.83 48.88 25.18
C GLU A 562 39.46 47.39 25.04
N ILE A 563 40.41 46.48 25.33
CA ILE A 563 40.28 45.04 25.08
C ILE A 563 39.15 44.45 25.91
N GLY A 564 38.08 44.01 25.24
CA GLY A 564 36.87 43.51 25.89
C GLY A 564 36.12 44.57 26.69
N TYR A 565 36.21 45.85 26.33
CA TYR A 565 35.53 46.95 27.03
C TYR A 565 34.02 46.95 26.77
N ASP A 566 33.29 46.19 27.57
CA ASP A 566 31.83 46.24 27.68
C ASP A 566 31.39 47.39 28.61
N PRO A 567 30.66 48.42 28.11
CA PRO A 567 30.16 49.53 28.93
C PRO A 567 29.12 49.14 30.00
N GLY A 568 28.49 47.96 29.90
CA GLY A 568 27.40 47.49 30.75
C GLY A 568 27.74 46.31 31.68
N GLY A 569 28.48 45.31 31.20
CA GLY A 569 28.70 44.04 31.92
C GLY A 569 29.99 43.95 32.75
N GLY A 570 30.99 44.81 32.53
CA GLY A 570 32.15 44.93 33.42
C GLY A 570 33.10 43.73 33.44
N SER A 571 33.26 43.06 32.31
CA SER A 571 34.35 42.11 32.04
C SER A 571 35.73 42.79 32.14
N GLY A 572 36.79 41.98 32.26
CA GLY A 572 38.16 42.48 32.34
C GLY A 572 39.06 41.85 31.28
N ALA A 573 39.87 42.68 30.62
CA ALA A 573 40.73 42.32 29.49
C ALA A 573 41.46 40.97 29.62
N GLU A 574 42.04 40.63 30.79
CA GLU A 574 42.71 39.32 31.00
C GLU A 574 41.83 38.11 30.69
N ALA A 575 40.52 38.16 31.02
CA ALA A 575 39.58 37.11 30.69
C ALA A 575 39.29 37.08 29.19
N TYR A 576 39.07 38.25 28.58
CA TYR A 576 38.77 38.40 27.15
C TYR A 576 39.96 37.92 26.28
N ILE A 577 41.19 38.34 26.59
CA ILE A 577 42.43 37.87 25.96
C ILE A 577 42.56 36.34 26.09
N THR A 578 42.16 35.77 27.22
CA THR A 578 42.26 34.31 27.44
C THR A 578 41.19 33.53 26.66
N THR A 579 40.04 34.11 26.35
CA THR A 579 39.01 33.50 25.50
C THR A 579 39.35 33.63 24.01
N HIS A 580 39.68 34.84 23.55
CA HIS A 580 39.72 35.17 22.12
C HIS A 580 41.13 35.25 21.52
N TYR A 581 42.16 35.53 22.33
CA TYR A 581 43.53 35.76 21.87
C TYR A 581 44.49 34.72 22.46
N THR A 582 44.20 33.45 22.17
CA THR A 582 44.92 32.29 22.75
C THR A 582 46.41 32.25 22.39
N LYS A 583 46.78 32.80 21.21
CA LYS A 583 48.16 32.92 20.73
C LYS A 583 48.89 34.21 21.21
N SER A 584 48.26 35.02 22.07
CA SER A 584 48.87 36.24 22.64
C SER A 584 50.14 35.90 23.41
N GLY A 585 51.27 36.47 22.97
CA GLY A 585 52.60 36.18 23.51
C GLY A 585 53.33 34.98 22.91
N THR A 586 52.76 34.31 21.90
CA THR A 586 53.44 33.24 21.14
C THR A 586 53.74 33.59 19.69
N VAL A 587 53.21 34.71 19.17
CA VAL A 587 53.36 35.16 17.78
C VAL A 587 54.25 36.40 17.71
N ARG A 588 54.92 36.61 16.57
CA ARG A 588 55.75 37.78 16.27
C ARG A 588 55.56 38.19 14.81
N PHE A 589 55.38 39.49 14.58
CA PHE A 589 55.36 40.10 13.25
C PHE A 589 56.65 40.89 13.05
N ASP A 590 57.51 40.44 12.12
CA ASP A 590 58.80 41.09 11.82
C ASP A 590 58.71 42.20 10.74
N GLU A 591 57.56 42.35 10.10
CA GLU A 591 57.23 43.47 9.20
C GLU A 591 55.88 44.11 9.59
N GLU A 592 55.67 45.36 9.17
CA GLU A 592 54.39 46.07 9.30
C GLU A 592 53.30 45.52 8.36
N VAL A 593 53.69 44.73 7.34
CA VAL A 593 52.79 43.96 6.48
C VAL A 593 53.37 42.57 6.28
N THR A 594 52.73 41.53 6.80
CA THR A 594 53.19 40.14 6.72
C THR A 594 52.35 39.34 5.72
N LEU A 595 53.00 38.47 4.95
CA LEU A 595 52.34 37.34 4.29
C LEU A 595 52.39 36.20 5.31
N ASP A 596 51.28 35.98 6.00
CA ASP A 596 51.19 35.03 7.12
C ASP A 596 50.90 33.61 6.62
N LEU A 597 50.21 33.50 5.48
CA LEU A 597 50.09 32.26 4.70
C LEU A 597 50.04 32.59 3.18
N PRO A 598 50.91 31.99 2.35
CA PRO A 598 50.74 31.93 0.89
C PRO A 598 49.42 31.25 0.49
N LEU A 599 49.02 31.30 -0.78
CA LEU A 599 47.85 30.56 -1.27
C LEU A 599 47.97 29.05 -0.96
N SER A 600 46.91 28.46 -0.40
CA SER A 600 46.90 27.06 0.02
C SER A 600 45.49 26.48 0.10
N THR A 601 45.30 25.27 -0.43
CA THR A 601 44.08 24.46 -0.29
C THR A 601 43.91 23.80 1.09
N SER A 602 44.77 24.13 2.08
CA SER A 602 44.74 23.57 3.43
C SER A 602 44.09 24.52 4.43
N TYR A 603 42.79 24.36 4.66
CA TYR A 603 42.01 25.26 5.50
C TYR A 603 42.34 25.08 6.98
N GLY A 604 42.78 23.88 7.37
CA GLY A 604 43.43 23.67 8.67
C GLY A 604 44.63 24.60 8.91
N SER A 605 45.46 24.82 7.89
CA SER A 605 46.64 25.71 7.96
C SER A 605 46.25 27.19 7.94
N PHE A 606 45.27 27.55 7.11
CA PHE A 606 44.66 28.88 7.07
C PHE A 606 44.06 29.29 8.41
N ASN A 607 43.22 28.43 9.01
CA ASN A 607 42.59 28.68 10.30
C ASN A 607 43.61 28.82 11.44
N ASP A 608 44.69 28.04 11.44
CA ASP A 608 45.77 28.15 12.43
C ASP A 608 46.54 29.49 12.30
N SER A 609 46.69 30.01 11.08
CA SER A 609 47.27 31.33 10.78
C SER A 609 46.35 32.49 11.13
N VAL A 610 45.05 32.41 10.81
CA VAL A 610 44.03 33.41 11.20
C VAL A 610 43.99 33.56 12.73
N GLN A 611 44.01 32.46 13.49
CA GLN A 611 44.05 32.50 14.95
C GLN A 611 45.34 33.11 15.53
N CYS A 612 46.40 33.28 14.73
CA CYS A 612 47.64 33.94 15.13
C CYS A 612 47.60 35.48 14.99
N LEU A 613 46.52 36.06 14.47
CA LEU A 613 46.37 37.51 14.32
C LEU A 613 46.19 38.20 15.68
N ILE A 614 47.26 38.86 16.15
CA ILE A 614 47.25 39.69 17.36
C ILE A 614 47.40 41.17 16.97
N PRO A 615 46.39 42.03 17.22
CA PRO A 615 46.57 43.47 17.05
C PRO A 615 47.49 44.02 18.14
N TYR A 616 48.55 44.72 17.78
CA TYR A 616 49.61 45.12 18.71
C TYR A 616 49.95 46.61 18.61
N SER A 617 50.34 47.22 19.74
CA SER A 617 50.93 48.55 19.74
C SER A 617 52.07 48.68 20.74
N SER A 618 53.05 49.50 20.37
CA SER A 618 54.09 50.04 21.25
C SER A 618 53.75 51.43 21.81
N LEU A 619 52.64 52.04 21.36
CA LEU A 619 52.27 53.44 21.58
C LEU A 619 50.97 53.60 22.38
N SER A 620 50.47 54.82 22.53
CA SER A 620 49.24 55.11 23.30
C SER A 620 48.01 55.25 22.38
N LYS A 621 46.79 55.16 22.93
CA LYS A 621 45.53 55.31 22.16
C LYS A 621 45.50 56.67 21.46
N GLY A 622 45.40 56.66 20.13
CA GLY A 622 45.49 57.87 19.30
C GLY A 622 46.92 58.36 19.03
N GLN A 623 47.93 57.54 19.30
CA GLN A 623 49.32 57.73 18.89
C GLN A 623 49.93 56.52 18.16
N GLY A 624 49.23 55.39 18.07
CA GLY A 624 49.61 54.23 17.25
C GLY A 624 49.68 54.57 15.75
N LYS A 625 50.24 53.67 14.93
CA LYS A 625 50.33 53.87 13.49
C LYS A 625 48.93 53.90 12.84
N HIS A 626 48.77 54.73 11.81
CA HIS A 626 47.56 54.80 10.99
C HIS A 626 47.85 54.15 9.64
N SER A 627 47.14 53.08 9.34
CA SER A 627 47.57 52.00 8.44
C SER A 627 47.25 52.19 6.96
N GLY A 628 47.21 53.42 6.46
CA GLY A 628 46.89 53.67 5.04
C GLY A 628 47.93 53.07 4.11
N ASP A 629 49.21 53.41 4.32
CA ASP A 629 50.31 52.91 3.49
C ASP A 629 50.53 51.40 3.70
N GLU A 630 50.16 50.89 4.88
CA GLU A 630 50.20 49.46 5.22
C GLU A 630 49.08 48.66 4.53
N LEU A 631 47.82 49.13 4.56
CA LEU A 631 46.71 48.55 3.79
C LEU A 631 47.06 48.55 2.30
N ARG A 632 47.64 49.64 1.81
CA ARG A 632 48.07 49.76 0.42
C ARG A 632 49.13 48.72 0.07
N LEU A 633 50.14 48.53 0.92
CA LEU A 633 51.16 47.49 0.72
C LEU A 633 50.59 46.07 0.91
N ALA A 634 49.60 45.89 1.79
CA ALA A 634 48.91 44.61 2.01
C ALA A 634 48.07 44.20 0.80
N LEU A 635 47.28 45.11 0.24
CA LEU A 635 46.56 44.92 -1.02
C LEU A 635 47.51 44.59 -2.17
N TYR A 636 48.63 45.32 -2.31
CA TYR A 636 49.66 44.98 -3.29
C TYR A 636 50.21 43.56 -3.08
N LYS A 637 50.64 43.20 -1.85
CA LYS A 637 51.14 41.83 -1.57
C LYS A 637 50.09 40.77 -1.87
N SER A 638 48.81 41.02 -1.56
CA SER A 638 47.69 40.09 -1.81
C SER A 638 47.42 39.88 -3.30
N ILE A 639 47.31 40.97 -4.08
CA ILE A 639 47.09 40.90 -5.53
C ILE A 639 48.31 40.24 -6.21
N THR A 640 49.54 40.58 -5.81
CA THR A 640 50.75 39.97 -6.39
C THR A 640 50.88 38.48 -6.02
N GLU A 641 50.47 38.05 -4.83
CA GLU A 641 50.47 36.62 -4.45
C GLU A 641 49.58 35.79 -5.40
N ILE A 642 48.35 36.28 -5.68
CA ILE A 642 47.42 35.68 -6.66
C ILE A 642 48.02 35.69 -8.07
N VAL A 643 48.64 36.80 -8.48
CA VAL A 643 49.19 36.96 -9.83
C VAL A 643 50.48 36.15 -10.06
N ASP A 644 51.22 35.79 -9.00
CA ASP A 644 52.49 35.06 -9.10
C ASP A 644 52.37 33.56 -8.82
N ASN A 645 51.49 33.15 -7.90
CA ASN A 645 51.36 31.78 -7.42
C ASN A 645 49.99 31.14 -7.68
N GLY A 646 48.96 31.95 -7.98
CA GLY A 646 47.62 31.49 -8.33
C GLY A 646 47.46 31.11 -9.81
N SER A 647 46.37 30.41 -10.12
CA SER A 647 45.98 30.00 -11.48
C SER A 647 45.34 31.15 -12.25
N ALA A 648 45.45 31.16 -13.58
CA ALA A 648 44.91 32.22 -14.44
C ALA A 648 43.48 31.94 -14.93
N ASP A 649 42.98 30.73 -14.71
CA ASP A 649 41.66 30.25 -15.13
C ASP A 649 40.69 30.16 -13.92
N ASP A 650 41.16 30.54 -12.73
CA ASP A 650 40.48 30.46 -11.44
C ASP A 650 39.81 31.80 -11.05
N ALA A 651 38.78 31.77 -10.22
CA ALA A 651 38.08 32.95 -9.72
C ALA A 651 38.91 33.67 -8.63
N ARG A 652 39.35 34.89 -8.90
CA ARG A 652 40.38 35.58 -8.09
C ARG A 652 39.82 36.69 -7.21
N ALA A 653 40.12 36.67 -5.91
CA ALA A 653 39.62 37.69 -4.97
C ALA A 653 40.60 38.12 -3.87
N VAL A 654 40.47 39.37 -3.43
CA VAL A 654 41.01 39.86 -2.17
C VAL A 654 39.87 40.34 -1.28
N VAL A 655 39.69 39.70 -0.12
CA VAL A 655 38.68 40.09 0.87
C VAL A 655 39.37 40.89 1.98
N VAL A 656 38.98 42.16 2.14
CA VAL A 656 39.63 43.13 3.03
C VAL A 656 38.81 43.30 4.30
N LEU A 657 39.42 43.10 5.49
CA LEU A 657 38.75 43.24 6.79
C LEU A 657 39.46 44.29 7.65
N LEU A 658 38.75 45.39 7.99
CA LEU A 658 39.31 46.56 8.68
C LEU A 658 38.27 47.40 9.45
N ASP A 659 38.75 48.40 10.21
CA ASP A 659 37.92 49.31 11.02
C ASP A 659 37.88 50.76 10.48
N ASP A 660 37.09 51.63 11.13
CA ASP A 660 36.87 53.03 10.72
C ASP A 660 38.11 53.95 10.82
N PHE A 661 39.22 53.49 11.43
CA PHE A 661 40.42 54.31 11.65
C PHE A 661 41.55 54.13 10.62
N TRP A 662 41.38 53.25 9.63
CA TRP A 662 42.45 52.77 8.74
C TRP A 662 43.35 53.85 8.07
N ASN A 663 42.86 55.05 7.71
CA ASN A 663 43.69 56.11 7.09
C ASN A 663 43.87 57.40 7.90
N ASN A 664 43.41 57.47 9.15
CA ASN A 664 43.18 58.74 9.85
C ASN A 664 44.47 59.39 10.44
N GLY A 665 45.46 59.67 9.59
CA GLY A 665 46.82 60.10 9.91
C GLY A 665 46.92 61.21 10.95
N GLY A 666 47.44 60.86 12.13
CA GLY A 666 47.40 61.69 13.32
C GLY A 666 48.17 63.01 13.26
N GLY A 667 47.56 64.07 13.79
CA GLY A 667 48.26 65.25 14.31
C GLY A 667 48.61 66.36 13.30
N GLY A 668 48.31 66.19 12.01
CA GLY A 668 48.41 67.25 11.02
C GLY A 668 47.35 68.35 11.20
N LYS A 669 47.73 69.62 11.00
CA LYS A 669 46.77 70.59 10.42
C LYS A 669 46.74 70.31 8.92
N PHE A 670 45.53 70.31 8.34
CA PHE A 670 45.21 69.58 7.11
C PHE A 670 45.31 68.06 7.42
N GLY A 671 44.26 67.24 7.25
CA GLY A 671 43.25 67.30 6.18
C GLY A 671 43.66 66.48 4.95
N THR A 672 44.78 65.74 5.07
CA THR A 672 45.46 65.02 4.00
C THR A 672 45.34 63.52 4.25
N LEU A 673 44.90 62.77 3.23
CA LEU A 673 44.77 61.30 3.29
C LEU A 673 46.08 60.69 2.79
N TYR A 674 46.91 60.20 3.71
CA TYR A 674 48.08 59.38 3.38
C TYR A 674 47.62 57.93 3.14
N GLY A 675 48.31 57.20 2.25
CA GLY A 675 48.04 55.78 2.02
C GLY A 675 46.69 55.39 1.42
N ASN A 676 46.09 56.21 0.53
CA ASN A 676 44.86 55.78 -0.16
C ASN A 676 45.17 54.64 -1.17
N PRO A 677 44.41 53.51 -1.16
CA PRO A 677 44.60 52.42 -2.12
C PRO A 677 44.26 52.82 -3.57
N LEU A 678 43.34 53.77 -3.77
CA LEU A 678 42.99 54.33 -5.09
C LEU A 678 44.09 55.21 -5.72
N GLY A 679 45.20 55.44 -5.01
CA GLY A 679 46.32 56.22 -5.51
C GLY A 679 46.17 57.74 -5.32
N PRO A 680 47.15 58.51 -5.83
CA PRO A 680 47.14 59.97 -5.71
C PRO A 680 46.20 60.63 -6.74
N ASP A 681 45.27 61.47 -6.28
CA ASP A 681 44.31 62.25 -7.10
C ASP A 681 44.94 63.36 -7.99
N GLY A 682 46.26 63.34 -8.14
CA GLY A 682 47.04 64.35 -8.87
C GLY A 682 47.39 65.61 -8.08
N THR A 683 46.99 65.75 -6.82
CA THR A 683 47.26 66.97 -6.01
C THR A 683 48.39 66.85 -4.97
N TYR A 684 48.91 65.66 -4.72
CA TYR A 684 49.90 65.38 -3.65
C TYR A 684 51.36 65.61 -4.06
N GLU A 685 52.19 66.05 -3.11
CA GLU A 685 53.65 66.15 -3.32
C GLU A 685 54.35 64.78 -3.14
N LYS A 686 55.53 64.65 -3.77
CA LYS A 686 56.04 63.36 -4.28
C LYS A 686 56.86 62.52 -3.30
N GLU A 687 57.18 63.04 -2.12
CA GLU A 687 58.29 62.50 -1.30
C GLU A 687 57.86 61.52 -0.19
N ASP A 688 56.56 61.45 0.14
CA ASP A 688 56.00 60.66 1.26
C ASP A 688 55.16 59.44 0.80
N TYR A 689 55.53 58.72 -0.27
CA TYR A 689 54.70 57.62 -0.83
C TYR A 689 55.46 56.30 -0.98
N TYR A 690 54.79 55.17 -0.69
CA TYR A 690 55.36 53.85 -0.96
C TYR A 690 55.43 53.58 -2.47
N ILE A 691 56.64 53.60 -3.03
CA ILE A 691 56.87 53.32 -4.45
C ILE A 691 57.10 51.81 -4.63
N PHE A 692 56.09 51.11 -5.13
CA PHE A 692 56.21 49.72 -5.57
C PHE A 692 57.33 49.55 -6.62
N PRO A 693 58.08 48.43 -6.59
CA PRO A 693 59.16 48.20 -7.52
C PRO A 693 58.64 48.06 -8.96
N ASP A 694 59.32 48.70 -9.91
CA ASP A 694 59.10 48.46 -11.33
C ASP A 694 59.79 47.13 -11.70
N ASP A 695 59.03 46.05 -11.64
CA ASP A 695 59.45 44.68 -11.92
C ASP A 695 59.58 44.36 -13.43
N GLY A 696 59.16 45.30 -14.29
CA GLY A 696 59.15 45.15 -15.74
C GLY A 696 57.85 44.60 -16.35
N ARG A 697 56.86 44.18 -15.54
CA ARG A 697 55.52 43.82 -16.05
C ARG A 697 54.72 45.05 -16.47
N GLY A 698 54.91 46.17 -15.76
CA GLY A 698 54.22 47.46 -15.95
C GLY A 698 54.62 48.23 -17.22
N ASN A 699 54.43 47.61 -18.39
CA ASN A 699 54.94 48.00 -19.71
C ASN A 699 54.70 49.48 -20.08
N GLY A 700 55.68 50.34 -19.78
CA GLY A 700 55.65 51.77 -20.13
C GLY A 700 54.95 52.68 -19.10
N HIS A 701 55.38 52.60 -17.83
CA HIS A 701 54.92 53.45 -16.70
C HIS A 701 53.56 53.07 -16.08
N MET A 702 53.22 51.78 -15.99
CA MET A 702 52.05 51.38 -15.19
C MET A 702 52.35 51.44 -13.68
N TRP A 703 53.55 51.01 -13.28
CA TRP A 703 54.16 51.34 -11.98
C TRP A 703 54.90 52.69 -12.02
N GLY A 704 55.21 53.22 -10.83
CA GLY A 704 55.90 54.51 -10.65
C GLY A 704 54.99 55.75 -10.57
N SER A 705 55.63 56.93 -10.53
CA SER A 705 55.03 58.24 -10.23
C SER A 705 53.96 58.69 -11.24
N GLY A 706 52.68 58.41 -10.94
CA GLY A 706 51.54 58.74 -11.80
C GLY A 706 51.15 57.64 -12.80
N GLY A 707 51.66 56.42 -12.62
CA GLY A 707 51.25 55.24 -13.39
C GLY A 707 49.87 54.71 -12.97
N ARG A 708 49.18 54.02 -13.89
CA ARG A 708 47.79 53.56 -13.70
C ARG A 708 47.61 52.65 -12.47
N TRP A 709 48.56 51.74 -12.24
CA TRP A 709 48.54 50.78 -11.12
C TRP A 709 48.87 51.43 -9.77
N GLN A 710 49.14 52.75 -9.72
CA GLN A 710 49.09 53.45 -8.44
C GLN A 710 47.66 53.50 -7.86
N ASN A 711 46.61 53.31 -8.67
CA ASN A 711 45.33 52.83 -8.15
C ASN A 711 45.39 51.30 -8.09
N LEU A 712 45.20 50.71 -6.90
CA LEU A 712 45.24 49.26 -6.74
C LEU A 712 43.98 48.55 -7.27
N ALA A 713 42.84 49.23 -7.40
CA ALA A 713 41.71 48.70 -8.16
C ALA A 713 42.08 48.49 -9.64
N ASN A 714 42.83 49.43 -10.25
CA ASN A 714 43.34 49.23 -11.61
C ASN A 714 44.36 48.08 -11.69
N TYR A 715 45.13 47.81 -10.64
CA TYR A 715 46.08 46.69 -10.65
C TYR A 715 45.34 45.35 -10.51
N ALA A 716 44.35 45.28 -9.63
CA ALA A 716 43.48 44.11 -9.45
C ALA A 716 42.66 43.81 -10.72
N SER A 717 41.89 44.79 -11.22
CA SER A 717 41.09 44.66 -12.45
C SER A 717 41.91 44.36 -13.71
N ASP A 718 43.14 44.89 -13.85
CA ASP A 718 44.01 44.54 -14.99
C ASP A 718 44.63 43.11 -14.90
N ASN A 719 44.37 42.39 -13.80
CA ASN A 719 44.80 40.99 -13.59
C ASN A 719 43.63 40.08 -13.15
N ASP A 720 42.40 40.54 -13.40
CA ASP A 720 41.11 39.87 -13.11
C ASP A 720 40.87 39.50 -11.63
N VAL A 721 41.39 40.31 -10.71
CA VAL A 721 41.20 40.14 -9.26
C VAL A 721 40.09 41.07 -8.75
N ARG A 722 39.04 40.51 -8.15
CA ARG A 722 37.98 41.27 -7.47
C ARG A 722 38.42 41.69 -6.06
N ILE A 723 37.99 42.86 -5.58
CA ILE A 723 38.25 43.31 -4.21
C ILE A 723 36.93 43.48 -3.47
N TYR A 724 36.72 42.65 -2.43
CA TYR A 724 35.61 42.78 -1.50
C TYR A 724 36.08 43.48 -0.23
N VAL A 725 35.26 44.36 0.36
CA VAL A 725 35.67 45.17 1.51
C VAL A 725 34.63 45.16 2.61
N LEU A 726 34.99 44.59 3.76
CA LEU A 726 34.22 44.61 4.99
C LEU A 726 34.75 45.70 5.94
N LEU A 727 33.95 46.74 6.17
CA LEU A 727 34.23 47.79 7.16
C LEU A 727 33.43 47.57 8.45
N ILE A 728 34.13 47.37 9.56
CA ILE A 728 33.55 47.03 10.87
C ILE A 728 33.64 48.24 11.83
N ASP A 729 32.51 48.90 12.16
CA ASP A 729 32.43 49.95 13.20
C ASP A 729 31.56 49.47 14.39
N THR A 730 32.19 48.76 15.32
CA THR A 730 31.57 48.44 16.63
C THR A 730 31.81 49.52 17.69
N HIS A 731 32.25 50.73 17.30
CA HIS A 731 32.59 51.80 18.26
C HIS A 731 32.25 53.23 17.81
N ASN A 732 30.94 53.55 17.87
CA ASN A 732 30.35 54.89 17.76
C ASN A 732 30.21 55.50 16.35
N GLY A 733 30.10 54.69 15.29
CA GLY A 733 29.39 55.05 14.06
C GLY A 733 29.85 56.39 13.47
N ASN A 734 31.17 56.55 13.33
CA ASN A 734 31.80 57.82 12.94
C ASN A 734 32.67 57.71 11.69
N VAL A 735 32.35 56.74 10.83
CA VAL A 735 32.83 56.70 9.44
C VAL A 735 32.59 58.05 8.77
N ASN A 736 33.65 58.85 8.70
CA ASN A 736 33.67 60.12 8.00
C ASN A 736 33.35 59.82 6.53
N GLY A 737 32.18 60.24 6.03
CA GLY A 737 31.60 59.84 4.74
C GLY A 737 32.38 60.19 3.46
N LYS A 738 33.68 60.43 3.53
CA LYS A 738 34.62 60.21 2.41
C LYS A 738 35.33 58.85 2.52
N ILE A 739 35.68 58.39 3.72
CA ILE A 739 36.44 57.16 3.98
C ILE A 739 35.71 55.93 3.42
N GLY A 740 34.45 55.70 3.81
CA GLY A 740 33.65 54.58 3.26
C GLY A 740 33.40 54.68 1.75
N ARG A 741 33.36 55.89 1.17
CA ARG A 741 33.28 56.06 -0.29
C ARG A 741 34.59 55.74 -1.01
N ASP A 742 35.73 56.06 -0.42
CA ASP A 742 37.03 55.67 -0.97
C ASP A 742 37.21 54.13 -0.93
N LEU A 743 36.52 53.43 0.00
CA LEU A 743 36.48 51.97 0.07
C LEU A 743 35.44 51.34 -0.88
N SER A 744 34.20 51.85 -0.99
CA SER A 744 33.28 51.33 -2.02
C SER A 744 33.89 51.51 -3.40
N THR A 745 34.47 52.68 -3.68
CA THR A 745 35.14 52.96 -4.97
C THR A 745 36.37 52.07 -5.23
N LEU A 746 36.91 51.37 -4.23
CA LEU A 746 37.93 50.32 -4.41
C LEU A 746 37.29 49.01 -4.91
N ALA A 747 36.17 48.60 -4.32
CA ALA A 747 35.40 47.41 -4.68
C ALA A 747 34.65 47.60 -6.02
N ASP A 748 33.90 48.69 -6.15
CA ASP A 748 33.12 49.13 -7.33
C ASP A 748 33.94 49.22 -8.63
N GLN A 749 35.28 49.27 -8.55
CA GLN A 749 36.21 49.33 -9.69
C GLN A 749 36.84 47.97 -10.05
N THR A 750 36.43 46.91 -9.37
CA THR A 750 36.94 45.54 -9.51
C THR A 750 35.80 44.52 -9.56
N ASP A 751 34.58 44.98 -9.82
CA ASP A 751 33.34 44.19 -9.82
C ASP A 751 33.15 43.34 -8.55
N GLY A 752 33.61 43.85 -7.41
CA GLY A 752 33.37 43.30 -6.07
C GLY A 752 32.60 44.31 -5.18
N GLU A 753 32.16 43.86 -4.01
CA GLU A 753 31.26 44.63 -3.13
C GLU A 753 31.90 45.19 -1.84
N TYR A 754 31.33 46.28 -1.33
CA TYR A 754 31.66 46.90 -0.04
C TYR A 754 30.49 46.75 0.96
N CYS A 755 30.73 46.01 2.04
CA CYS A 755 29.81 45.89 3.18
C CYS A 755 30.27 46.79 4.35
N TYR A 756 29.31 47.37 5.05
CA TYR A 756 29.54 48.22 6.22
C TYR A 756 28.64 47.79 7.39
N VAL A 757 29.26 47.51 8.52
CA VAL A 757 28.65 46.82 9.65
C VAL A 757 28.69 47.68 10.91
N GLU A 758 27.51 47.97 11.46
CA GLU A 758 27.30 48.62 12.78
C GLU A 758 26.74 47.61 13.81
N ASN A 759 26.42 48.07 15.03
CA ASN A 759 26.20 47.23 16.20
C ASN A 759 24.75 46.67 16.37
N GLU A 760 24.63 45.67 17.24
CA GLU A 760 23.43 44.94 17.72
C GLU A 760 22.87 43.80 16.84
N ASP A 761 22.93 43.85 15.50
CA ASP A 761 22.41 42.77 14.61
C ASP A 761 23.46 42.24 13.58
N PHE A 762 24.75 42.45 13.81
CA PHE A 762 25.80 42.29 12.77
C PHE A 762 26.03 40.89 12.17
N GLU A 763 25.58 39.82 12.82
CA GLU A 763 25.97 38.46 12.42
C GLU A 763 25.30 38.05 11.08
N SER A 764 24.05 38.41 10.82
CA SER A 764 23.36 38.07 9.55
C SER A 764 23.88 38.85 8.35
N ASP A 765 24.21 40.13 8.54
CA ASP A 765 24.71 41.01 7.47
C ASP A 765 26.15 40.62 7.08
N LEU A 766 26.87 39.97 8.01
CA LEU A 766 28.19 39.37 7.79
C LEU A 766 28.11 38.00 7.11
N GLU A 767 27.23 37.10 7.59
CA GLU A 767 27.03 35.78 6.97
C GLU A 767 26.57 35.94 5.51
N GLY A 768 25.54 36.78 5.26
CA GLY A 768 25.04 37.06 3.92
C GLY A 768 26.11 37.59 2.97
N PHE A 769 26.88 38.61 3.38
CA PHE A 769 27.98 39.15 2.56
C PHE A 769 29.07 38.12 2.23
N LEU A 770 29.32 37.14 3.10
CA LEU A 770 30.27 36.06 2.83
C LEU A 770 29.66 34.96 1.91
N GLU A 771 28.35 34.72 2.01
CA GLU A 771 27.61 33.87 1.07
C GLU A 771 27.52 34.51 -0.33
N ASP A 772 27.27 35.83 -0.42
CA ASP A 772 27.27 36.62 -1.65
C ASP A 772 28.63 36.54 -2.35
N ILE A 773 29.75 36.77 -1.63
CA ILE A 773 31.13 36.59 -2.17
C ILE A 773 31.34 35.17 -2.72
N LYS A 774 30.82 34.15 -2.02
CA LYS A 774 30.93 32.75 -2.45
C LYS A 774 30.15 32.51 -3.75
N ASP A 775 28.93 33.03 -3.90
CA ASP A 775 28.16 32.89 -5.14
C ASP A 775 28.78 33.67 -6.31
N ASP A 776 29.29 34.88 -6.05
CA ASP A 776 29.95 35.73 -7.05
C ASP A 776 31.24 35.10 -7.62
N LEU A 777 31.91 34.26 -6.81
CA LEU A 777 33.10 33.47 -7.21
C LEU A 777 32.76 32.09 -7.76
N ARG A 778 31.58 31.54 -7.46
CA ARG A 778 31.16 30.20 -7.89
C ARG A 778 30.02 30.22 -8.93
N VAL A 779 30.10 31.16 -9.87
CA VAL A 779 29.22 31.23 -11.04
C VAL A 779 29.48 30.04 -11.97
N ALA A 780 28.52 29.12 -12.00
CA ALA A 780 28.48 27.99 -12.93
C ALA A 780 28.20 28.45 -14.38
N SER A 781 28.78 27.78 -15.38
CA SER A 781 28.39 28.01 -16.78
C SER A 781 27.04 27.35 -17.08
N VAL A 782 26.23 28.01 -17.90
CA VAL A 782 24.85 27.60 -18.19
C VAL A 782 24.68 27.27 -19.67
N PHE A 783 24.10 26.11 -19.97
CA PHE A 783 23.99 25.59 -21.34
C PHE A 783 22.53 25.47 -21.78
N ASN A 784 22.21 26.05 -22.94
CA ASN A 784 20.92 25.85 -23.58
C ASN A 784 20.87 24.47 -24.20
N THR A 785 19.96 23.64 -23.68
CA THR A 785 19.84 22.22 -23.96
C THR A 785 18.57 21.93 -24.77
N ALA A 786 18.66 21.02 -25.73
CA ALA A 786 17.53 20.38 -26.38
C ALA A 786 17.78 18.87 -26.53
N LEU A 787 16.73 18.08 -26.72
CA LEU A 787 16.80 16.64 -26.99
C LEU A 787 15.82 16.27 -28.11
N ASP A 788 16.34 15.65 -29.18
CA ASP A 788 15.55 14.99 -30.20
C ASP A 788 15.68 13.46 -30.01
N ALA A 789 14.65 12.80 -29.47
CA ALA A 789 14.67 11.37 -29.16
C ALA A 789 14.07 10.54 -30.30
N SER A 790 14.92 9.93 -31.14
CA SER A 790 14.51 9.15 -32.32
C SER A 790 13.98 7.77 -31.97
N LEU A 791 12.77 7.47 -32.46
CA LEU A 791 12.15 6.13 -32.43
C LEU A 791 11.57 5.77 -33.81
N ALA A 792 12.12 6.34 -34.90
CA ALA A 792 11.69 6.08 -36.28
C ALA A 792 12.09 4.67 -36.76
N ASP A 793 13.32 4.26 -36.43
CA ASP A 793 13.85 2.91 -36.57
C ASP A 793 14.24 2.37 -35.18
N VAL A 794 14.18 1.05 -35.01
CA VAL A 794 14.49 0.31 -33.77
C VAL A 794 15.21 -0.99 -34.17
N THR A 795 15.76 -1.72 -33.21
CA THR A 795 16.20 -3.11 -33.47
C THR A 795 15.17 -4.13 -32.96
N VAL A 796 15.06 -5.27 -33.63
CA VAL A 796 14.34 -6.46 -33.16
C VAL A 796 15.29 -7.65 -33.28
N ASP A 797 15.60 -8.29 -32.14
CA ASP A 797 16.64 -9.33 -31.98
C ASP A 797 18.06 -8.93 -32.42
N GLY A 798 18.27 -7.62 -32.67
CA GLY A 798 19.52 -7.03 -33.15
C GLY A 798 19.52 -6.65 -34.64
N GLU A 799 18.47 -6.96 -35.40
CA GLU A 799 18.30 -6.48 -36.78
C GLU A 799 17.52 -5.16 -36.78
N SER A 800 18.01 -4.16 -37.52
CA SER A 800 17.37 -2.83 -37.61
C SER A 800 16.13 -2.86 -38.51
N VAL A 801 15.02 -2.32 -38.00
CA VAL A 801 13.70 -2.28 -38.64
C VAL A 801 12.97 -0.99 -38.28
N SER A 802 12.07 -0.51 -39.13
CA SER A 802 11.22 0.63 -38.76
C SER A 802 10.26 0.26 -37.62
N SER A 803 10.08 1.18 -36.67
CA SER A 803 9.21 0.98 -35.51
C SER A 803 7.72 0.83 -35.88
N ALA A 804 7.34 1.16 -37.12
CA ALA A 804 5.98 1.08 -37.65
C ALA A 804 5.44 -0.37 -37.68
N GLY A 805 4.76 -0.77 -36.60
CA GLY A 805 4.26 -2.15 -36.38
C GLY A 805 5.07 -2.95 -35.36
N VAL A 806 6.18 -2.39 -34.88
CA VAL A 806 6.96 -2.88 -33.74
C VAL A 806 6.49 -2.20 -32.45
N LEU A 807 6.26 -0.87 -32.47
CA LEU A 807 5.75 -0.12 -31.33
C LEU A 807 4.97 1.16 -31.71
N SER A 808 4.34 1.80 -30.71
CA SER A 808 3.60 3.06 -30.83
C SER A 808 3.52 3.83 -29.50
N TYR A 809 3.59 5.16 -29.53
CA TYR A 809 3.40 6.04 -28.37
C TYR A 809 1.93 6.08 -27.87
N GLU A 810 1.75 6.25 -26.57
CA GLU A 810 0.46 6.46 -25.91
C GLU A 810 0.51 7.69 -24.98
N TYR A 811 -0.31 8.71 -25.27
CA TYR A 811 -0.53 9.84 -24.35
C TYR A 811 -1.46 9.44 -23.19
N VAL A 812 -1.04 9.73 -21.96
CA VAL A 812 -1.82 9.48 -20.73
C VAL A 812 -1.58 10.63 -19.76
N GLU A 813 -2.60 11.45 -19.49
CA GLU A 813 -2.53 12.58 -18.55
C GLU A 813 -2.03 12.12 -17.17
N GLY A 814 -0.98 12.78 -16.66
CA GLY A 814 -0.29 12.42 -15.42
C GLY A 814 0.73 11.26 -15.51
N VAL A 815 1.01 10.71 -16.71
CA VAL A 815 1.94 9.56 -16.89
C VAL A 815 2.84 9.69 -18.13
N SER A 816 2.31 10.12 -19.27
CA SER A 816 3.02 10.14 -20.57
C SER A 816 2.48 11.30 -21.43
N THR A 817 3.30 12.21 -21.97
CA THR A 817 4.74 12.39 -21.67
C THR A 817 4.89 13.16 -20.37
N TRP A 818 5.29 12.53 -19.27
CA TRP A 818 5.49 13.21 -17.99
C TRP A 818 6.90 13.79 -17.89
N ILE A 819 7.00 15.10 -17.64
CA ILE A 819 8.28 15.82 -17.59
C ILE A 819 8.48 16.41 -16.19
N THR A 820 9.71 16.32 -15.67
CA THR A 820 10.15 17.05 -14.46
C THR A 820 11.46 17.78 -14.71
N ASN A 821 11.67 18.89 -14.01
CA ASN A 821 12.90 19.67 -14.04
C ASN A 821 13.15 20.22 -12.63
N THR A 822 14.30 19.93 -12.04
CA THR A 822 14.60 20.21 -10.63
C THR A 822 16.01 20.81 -10.51
N SER A 823 16.15 21.87 -9.72
CA SER A 823 17.42 22.60 -9.52
C SER A 823 18.47 21.78 -8.74
N ALA A 824 19.70 22.29 -8.70
CA ALA A 824 20.78 21.80 -7.83
C ALA A 824 20.38 21.70 -6.34
N THR A 825 19.54 22.62 -5.88
CA THR A 825 19.04 22.73 -4.50
C THR A 825 17.84 21.81 -4.21
N GLY A 826 17.25 21.18 -5.24
CA GLY A 826 16.08 20.33 -5.12
C GLY A 826 14.73 21.04 -5.29
N ASP A 827 14.72 22.25 -5.88
CA ASP A 827 13.49 23.02 -6.15
C ASP A 827 12.89 22.63 -7.52
N ASP A 828 11.58 22.39 -7.56
CA ASP A 828 10.85 22.03 -8.79
C ASP A 828 10.69 23.24 -9.73
N LEU A 829 11.46 23.24 -10.82
CA LEU A 829 11.40 24.23 -11.91
C LEU A 829 10.24 23.93 -12.88
N TYR A 830 9.93 22.64 -13.11
CA TYR A 830 8.78 22.20 -13.90
C TYR A 830 8.29 20.82 -13.45
N SER A 831 6.97 20.59 -13.51
CA SER A 831 6.34 19.27 -13.33
C SER A 831 5.00 19.23 -14.09
N GLY A 832 4.80 18.27 -15.00
CA GLY A 832 3.56 18.17 -15.79
C GLY A 832 3.62 17.19 -16.97
N THR A 833 2.45 16.81 -17.53
CA THR A 833 2.37 16.05 -18.80
C THR A 833 2.25 16.95 -20.03
N VAL A 834 2.88 16.53 -21.13
CA VAL A 834 2.72 17.06 -22.49
C VAL A 834 2.09 15.99 -23.39
N ASP A 835 1.27 16.40 -24.36
CA ASP A 835 0.64 15.52 -25.37
C ASP A 835 1.43 15.58 -26.69
N ASP A 836 2.40 14.67 -26.80
CA ASP A 836 3.30 14.59 -27.96
C ASP A 836 2.74 13.65 -29.06
N THR A 837 1.45 13.28 -28.99
CA THR A 837 0.76 12.48 -30.02
C THR A 837 0.85 13.15 -31.40
N GLY A 838 1.00 14.47 -31.45
CA GLY A 838 1.22 15.24 -32.68
C GLY A 838 2.64 15.12 -33.25
N ASP A 839 3.67 15.09 -32.39
CA ASP A 839 5.08 15.01 -32.77
C ASP A 839 5.41 13.59 -33.26
N TRP A 840 5.02 12.60 -32.45
CA TRP A 840 5.10 11.16 -32.77
C TRP A 840 4.49 10.79 -34.14
N ALA A 841 3.49 11.55 -34.60
CA ALA A 841 2.74 11.25 -35.82
C ALA A 841 3.37 11.78 -37.11
N ASP A 842 4.38 12.67 -37.06
CA ASP A 842 5.05 13.17 -38.27
C ASP A 842 6.20 12.24 -38.70
N ASP A 843 7.17 11.98 -37.80
CA ASP A 843 8.33 11.11 -38.06
C ASP A 843 8.61 10.02 -37.00
N ARG A 844 8.16 10.21 -35.74
CA ARG A 844 8.49 9.44 -34.52
C ARG A 844 9.82 9.83 -33.86
N VAL A 845 10.25 11.07 -34.03
CA VAL A 845 11.11 11.75 -33.06
C VAL A 845 10.20 12.37 -31.99
N LEU A 846 10.71 12.49 -30.76
CA LEU A 846 10.08 13.28 -29.69
C LEU A 846 11.03 14.43 -29.32
N SER A 847 10.57 15.66 -29.54
CA SER A 847 11.43 16.85 -29.68
C SER A 847 11.27 17.80 -28.49
N PHE A 848 12.26 17.84 -27.59
CA PHE A 848 12.20 18.55 -26.32
C PHE A 848 13.10 19.79 -26.30
N GLY A 849 12.48 20.98 -26.35
CA GLY A 849 13.15 22.25 -26.04
C GLY A 849 13.33 22.43 -24.52
N ILE A 850 14.30 21.72 -23.94
CA ILE A 850 14.56 21.68 -22.48
C ILE A 850 14.86 23.08 -21.92
N GLY A 851 15.60 23.89 -22.67
CA GLY A 851 16.02 25.22 -22.24
C GLY A 851 17.34 25.17 -21.46
N THR A 852 17.59 26.17 -20.62
CA THR A 852 18.85 26.28 -19.90
C THR A 852 18.98 25.22 -18.80
N ILE A 853 20.13 24.54 -18.76
CA ILE A 853 20.56 23.65 -17.67
C ILE A 853 21.75 24.30 -16.96
N GLU A 854 21.70 24.29 -15.64
CA GLU A 854 22.71 24.75 -14.69
C GLU A 854 23.42 23.57 -14.01
N TYR A 855 24.48 23.84 -13.23
CA TYR A 855 25.22 22.80 -12.52
C TYR A 855 24.33 21.98 -11.59
N ASN A 856 24.41 20.66 -11.66
CA ASN A 856 23.62 19.68 -10.91
C ASN A 856 22.08 19.76 -11.07
N GLN A 857 21.55 20.62 -11.95
CA GLN A 857 20.14 20.57 -12.35
C GLN A 857 19.85 19.25 -13.07
N VAL A 858 18.66 18.68 -12.84
CA VAL A 858 18.21 17.41 -13.44
C VAL A 858 16.89 17.63 -14.18
N TRP A 859 16.83 17.20 -15.43
CA TRP A 859 15.62 17.16 -16.25
C TRP A 859 15.29 15.71 -16.62
N THR A 860 14.01 15.33 -16.58
CA THR A 860 13.55 13.99 -16.98
C THR A 860 12.29 14.03 -17.82
N ALA A 861 12.13 13.03 -18.69
CA ALA A 861 10.89 12.77 -19.43
C ALA A 861 10.57 11.27 -19.42
N THR A 862 9.33 10.91 -19.08
CA THR A 862 8.79 9.56 -19.12
C THR A 862 7.72 9.46 -20.20
N VAL A 863 7.88 8.52 -21.14
CA VAL A 863 7.00 8.29 -22.29
C VAL A 863 6.49 6.84 -22.31
N ARG A 864 5.20 6.65 -22.58
CA ARG A 864 4.59 5.31 -22.70
C ARG A 864 4.63 4.81 -24.13
N LEU A 865 5.13 3.60 -24.32
CA LEU A 865 5.16 2.90 -25.60
C LEU A 865 4.40 1.56 -25.50
N ASN A 866 3.51 1.27 -26.44
CA ASN A 866 2.90 -0.04 -26.67
C ASN A 866 3.70 -0.81 -27.73
N PHE A 867 3.97 -2.10 -27.50
CA PHE A 867 4.84 -2.93 -28.36
C PHE A 867 4.03 -4.06 -29.02
N SER A 868 4.04 -4.11 -30.35
CA SER A 868 3.19 -5.00 -31.16
C SER A 868 3.92 -6.12 -31.90
N SER A 869 5.23 -6.30 -31.66
CA SER A 869 6.06 -7.40 -32.18
C SER A 869 6.79 -8.13 -31.06
N ALA A 870 7.02 -9.43 -31.20
CA ALA A 870 7.87 -10.22 -30.30
C ALA A 870 9.37 -10.03 -30.63
N GLY A 871 10.24 -10.42 -29.70
CA GLY A 871 11.70 -10.33 -29.79
C GLY A 871 12.34 -9.40 -28.74
N SER A 872 13.66 -9.33 -28.76
CA SER A 872 14.46 -8.35 -28.01
C SER A 872 14.44 -7.02 -28.77
N ILE A 873 13.58 -6.09 -28.36
CA ILE A 873 13.44 -4.78 -29.02
C ILE A 873 14.49 -3.82 -28.45
N GLY A 874 15.17 -3.06 -29.31
CA GLY A 874 16.14 -2.04 -28.92
C GLY A 874 15.69 -0.65 -29.36
N LEU A 875 15.60 0.27 -28.40
CA LEU A 875 15.29 1.69 -28.57
C LEU A 875 16.57 2.52 -28.56
N PHE A 876 16.55 3.66 -29.26
CA PHE A 876 17.70 4.59 -29.36
C PHE A 876 18.99 3.88 -29.82
N THR A 877 18.85 2.84 -30.66
CA THR A 877 19.96 2.03 -31.19
C THR A 877 20.57 2.59 -32.48
N ASP A 878 20.02 3.68 -33.00
CA ASP A 878 20.61 4.52 -34.03
C ASP A 878 21.17 5.81 -33.39
N GLU A 879 22.26 6.34 -33.94
CA GLU A 879 22.92 7.57 -33.45
C GLU A 879 22.09 8.85 -33.65
N ASN A 880 20.82 8.71 -34.09
CA ASN A 880 19.90 9.79 -34.42
C ASN A 880 19.18 10.38 -33.19
N SER A 881 19.37 9.82 -32.00
CA SER A 881 18.79 10.34 -30.75
C SER A 881 19.77 11.28 -30.06
N VAL A 882 19.64 12.59 -30.29
CA VAL A 882 20.70 13.58 -29.99
C VAL A 882 20.23 14.62 -28.98
N ILE A 883 21.08 14.85 -27.97
CA ILE A 883 21.06 16.02 -27.10
C ILE A 883 21.99 17.07 -27.68
N SER A 884 21.47 18.29 -27.86
CA SER A 884 22.24 19.45 -28.32
C SER A 884 22.43 20.43 -27.17
N LEU A 885 23.67 20.85 -26.96
CA LEU A 885 24.10 21.83 -25.96
C LEU A 885 24.67 23.05 -26.67
N SER A 886 24.34 24.25 -26.21
CA SER A 886 24.96 25.50 -26.70
C SER A 886 25.24 26.47 -25.55
N ASP A 887 26.43 27.09 -25.59
CA ASP A 887 26.92 28.00 -24.55
C ASP A 887 26.46 29.46 -24.75
N GLY A 888 26.97 30.37 -23.93
CA GLY A 888 26.72 31.81 -24.05
C GLY A 888 27.52 32.52 -25.15
N GLU A 889 28.53 31.89 -25.74
CA GLU A 889 29.37 32.45 -26.81
C GLU A 889 28.87 32.08 -28.21
N GLY A 890 28.13 30.99 -28.32
CA GLY A 890 27.61 30.40 -29.57
C GLY A 890 28.42 29.21 -30.08
N ASN A 891 29.06 28.43 -29.20
CA ASN A 891 29.59 27.11 -29.55
C ASN A 891 28.53 26.04 -29.33
N ASP A 892 28.38 25.12 -30.30
CA ASP A 892 27.42 24.02 -30.29
C ASP A 892 28.12 22.67 -30.03
N TYR A 893 27.51 21.81 -29.22
CA TYR A 893 28.00 20.46 -28.87
C TYR A 893 26.85 19.43 -28.94
N GLU A 894 27.15 18.19 -29.34
CA GLU A 894 26.16 17.12 -29.51
C GLU A 894 26.53 15.85 -28.72
N GLN A 895 25.52 15.16 -28.19
CA GLN A 895 25.65 13.93 -27.41
C GLN A 895 24.50 12.95 -27.67
N VAL A 896 24.80 11.70 -28.01
CA VAL A 896 23.78 10.66 -28.30
C VAL A 896 23.19 10.05 -27.02
N LEU A 897 21.90 9.67 -27.03
CA LEU A 897 21.23 8.93 -25.96
C LEU A 897 21.78 7.49 -25.78
N PRO A 898 21.73 6.94 -24.56
CA PRO A 898 21.91 5.50 -24.32
C PRO A 898 20.87 4.62 -25.04
N PRO A 899 21.26 3.52 -25.70
CA PRO A 899 20.33 2.52 -26.19
C PRO A 899 19.73 1.71 -25.03
N LEU A 900 18.46 1.34 -25.18
CA LEU A 900 17.67 0.60 -24.18
C LEU A 900 17.07 -0.65 -24.82
N SER A 901 17.01 -1.79 -24.12
CA SER A 901 16.37 -3.00 -24.66
C SER A 901 15.27 -3.57 -23.77
N ILE A 902 14.18 -3.99 -24.41
CA ILE A 902 12.93 -4.48 -23.82
C ILE A 902 12.58 -5.83 -24.46
N SER A 903 12.17 -6.82 -23.68
CA SER A 903 11.90 -8.18 -24.18
C SER A 903 10.41 -8.46 -24.38
N VAL A 904 10.02 -9.04 -25.52
CA VAL A 904 8.62 -9.30 -25.89
C VAL A 904 8.40 -10.74 -26.38
N VAL A 905 7.34 -11.44 -25.94
CA VAL A 905 7.22 -12.92 -26.02
C VAL A 905 5.91 -13.48 -26.63
N ASP A 906 5.97 -14.68 -27.24
CA ASP A 906 4.89 -15.41 -27.98
C ASP A 906 5.11 -16.96 -27.90
N PRO A 907 4.13 -17.87 -27.58
CA PRO A 907 4.40 -19.24 -27.05
C PRO A 907 3.65 -20.48 -27.68
N ASP A 908 4.11 -21.75 -27.46
CA ASP A 908 3.47 -23.02 -27.97
C ASP A 908 3.88 -24.37 -27.24
N ASP A 909 2.97 -25.38 -27.02
CA ASP A 909 3.08 -26.89 -26.77
C ASP A 909 4.19 -27.54 -25.83
N VAL A 910 4.10 -28.40 -24.75
CA VAL A 910 3.15 -29.37 -24.08
C VAL A 910 3.30 -29.56 -22.48
N GLY A 911 2.22 -29.38 -21.67
CA GLY A 911 1.56 -30.24 -20.60
C GLY A 911 2.18 -30.70 -19.23
N ALA A 912 1.46 -30.83 -18.07
CA ALA A 912 0.11 -30.37 -17.58
C ALA A 912 -0.25 -30.60 -16.07
N PHE A 913 -1.41 -30.05 -15.62
CA PHE A 913 -2.27 -30.21 -14.41
C PHE A 913 -1.79 -30.93 -13.13
N ASN A 914 -2.06 -30.29 -11.97
CA ASN A 914 -2.06 -30.92 -10.64
C ASN A 914 -3.25 -30.40 -9.79
N THR A 915 -4.25 -31.24 -9.49
CA THR A 915 -5.49 -30.82 -8.79
C THR A 915 -5.47 -31.05 -7.29
N THR A 916 -5.86 -30.04 -6.52
CA THR A 916 -6.00 -30.12 -5.06
C THR A 916 -7.38 -30.68 -4.66
N ALA A 917 -7.48 -31.99 -4.47
CA ALA A 917 -8.67 -32.58 -3.84
C ALA A 917 -8.70 -32.29 -2.32
N PHE A 918 -9.90 -32.17 -1.77
CA PHE A 918 -10.13 -31.92 -0.34
C PHE A 918 -11.44 -32.55 0.14
N ASP A 919 -11.40 -33.30 1.24
CA ASP A 919 -12.56 -34.01 1.82
C ASP A 919 -12.47 -34.13 3.36
N VAL A 920 -13.62 -34.15 4.03
CA VAL A 920 -13.76 -34.52 5.45
C VAL A 920 -14.13 -36.00 5.51
N THR A 921 -13.12 -36.88 5.52
CA THR A 921 -13.26 -38.30 5.16
C THR A 921 -14.15 -39.12 6.10
N TYR A 922 -14.34 -38.67 7.35
CA TYR A 922 -15.34 -39.19 8.30
C TYR A 922 -15.65 -38.16 9.40
N LEU A 923 -16.75 -38.34 10.14
CA LEU A 923 -17.11 -37.55 11.33
C LEU A 923 -17.89 -38.42 12.32
N THR A 924 -17.37 -38.61 13.53
CA THR A 924 -17.90 -39.53 14.55
C THR A 924 -18.09 -38.83 15.90
N PRO A 925 -19.30 -38.39 16.27
CA PRO A 925 -19.58 -37.84 17.59
C PRO A 925 -20.12 -38.92 18.56
N THR A 926 -19.65 -38.92 19.80
CA THR A 926 -19.96 -39.90 20.86
C THR A 926 -20.32 -39.20 22.16
N GLY A 927 -21.53 -39.44 22.69
CA GLY A 927 -22.00 -38.82 23.94
C GLY A 927 -21.66 -39.64 25.18
N ASN A 928 -21.14 -38.99 26.22
CA ASN A 928 -20.91 -39.58 27.53
C ASN A 928 -21.74 -38.86 28.61
N ASN A 929 -22.77 -39.56 29.10
CA ASN A 929 -23.69 -39.07 30.12
C ASN A 929 -23.05 -38.96 31.52
N GLU A 930 -21.98 -39.72 31.81
CA GLU A 930 -21.29 -39.68 33.12
C GLU A 930 -20.45 -38.40 33.29
N THR A 931 -19.93 -37.86 32.18
CA THR A 931 -19.04 -36.68 32.14
C THR A 931 -19.70 -35.43 31.56
N GLY A 932 -20.92 -35.52 31.02
CA GLY A 932 -21.60 -34.39 30.38
C GLY A 932 -20.90 -33.92 29.11
N SER A 933 -20.32 -34.86 28.34
CA SER A 933 -19.41 -34.54 27.24
C SER A 933 -19.78 -35.20 25.92
N ILE A 934 -19.43 -34.54 24.81
CA ILE A 934 -19.45 -35.14 23.46
C ILE A 934 -18.00 -35.22 22.98
N GLU A 935 -17.53 -36.42 22.67
CA GLU A 935 -16.22 -36.66 22.06
C GLU A 935 -16.43 -36.77 20.55
N VAL A 936 -15.66 -36.02 19.76
CA VAL A 936 -15.85 -35.86 18.31
C VAL A 936 -14.53 -36.13 17.60
N GLU A 937 -14.54 -37.05 16.65
CA GLU A 937 -13.37 -37.48 15.87
C GLU A 937 -13.69 -37.24 14.37
N TRP A 938 -12.77 -36.68 13.59
CA TRP A 938 -12.94 -36.53 12.14
C TRP A 938 -11.64 -36.64 11.37
N GLY A 939 -11.73 -37.14 10.13
CA GLY A 939 -10.61 -37.21 9.21
C GLY A 939 -10.62 -36.08 8.19
N LEU A 940 -9.44 -35.64 7.77
CA LEU A 940 -9.26 -34.78 6.60
C LEU A 940 -8.40 -35.51 5.56
N ALA A 941 -8.69 -35.30 4.28
CA ALA A 941 -7.79 -35.57 3.17
C ALA A 941 -7.60 -34.27 2.40
N TYR A 942 -6.35 -33.87 2.18
CA TYR A 942 -5.98 -32.68 1.41
C TYR A 942 -4.75 -33.00 0.56
N GLU A 943 -4.83 -32.68 -0.73
CA GLU A 943 -3.77 -32.94 -1.71
C GLU A 943 -3.00 -31.67 -2.13
N GLY A 944 -3.28 -30.53 -1.51
CA GLY A 944 -2.56 -29.28 -1.76
C GLY A 944 -1.24 -29.14 -1.00
N ALA A 945 -0.33 -28.36 -1.57
CA ALA A 945 1.06 -28.22 -1.11
C ALA A 945 1.22 -27.51 0.26
N ASN A 946 0.19 -26.82 0.74
CA ASN A 946 0.22 -25.91 1.89
C ASN A 946 -0.79 -26.34 2.98
N PRO A 947 -0.68 -27.54 3.58
CA PRO A 947 -1.65 -28.06 4.55
C PRO A 947 -1.79 -27.19 5.81
N GLU A 948 -0.77 -26.42 6.17
CA GLU A 948 -0.75 -25.46 7.28
C GLU A 948 -1.74 -24.29 7.11
N SER A 949 -2.25 -24.08 5.90
CA SER A 949 -3.28 -23.07 5.61
C SER A 949 -4.72 -23.52 5.92
N VAL A 950 -4.95 -24.79 6.29
CA VAL A 950 -6.30 -25.33 6.48
C VAL A 950 -6.90 -24.93 7.83
N THR A 951 -7.99 -24.17 7.79
CA THR A 951 -8.79 -23.76 8.96
C THR A 951 -10.02 -24.65 9.14
N GLN A 952 -10.41 -24.90 10.40
CA GLN A 952 -11.45 -25.86 10.77
C GLN A 952 -12.45 -25.23 11.76
N HIS A 953 -13.74 -25.50 11.56
CA HIS A 953 -14.85 -24.94 12.32
C HIS A 953 -15.84 -26.05 12.70
N LEU A 954 -16.28 -26.08 13.95
CA LEU A 954 -17.22 -27.06 14.50
C LEU A 954 -18.51 -26.34 14.94
N SER A 955 -19.66 -26.98 14.76
CA SER A 955 -20.97 -26.42 15.07
C SER A 955 -21.96 -27.50 15.49
N TYR A 956 -23.00 -27.11 16.23
CA TYR A 956 -24.05 -28.01 16.70
C TYR A 956 -25.46 -27.42 16.61
N GLN A 957 -26.46 -28.30 16.56
CA GLN A 957 -27.88 -28.02 16.83
C GLN A 957 -28.32 -28.82 18.08
N TYR A 958 -29.41 -28.43 18.71
CA TYR A 958 -29.96 -29.05 19.92
C TYR A 958 -31.49 -29.29 19.88
N SER A 959 -31.94 -30.36 20.54
CA SER A 959 -33.35 -30.67 20.79
C SER A 959 -33.56 -31.29 22.18
N PRO A 960 -34.59 -30.90 22.96
CA PRO A 960 -34.90 -31.54 24.25
C PRO A 960 -35.40 -32.99 24.11
N ASP A 961 -36.08 -33.31 23.02
CA ASP A 961 -36.96 -34.48 22.87
C ASP A 961 -36.70 -35.33 21.62
N ASN A 962 -35.88 -34.84 20.67
CA ASN A 962 -35.73 -35.35 19.31
C ASN A 962 -36.99 -35.23 18.44
N ILE A 963 -37.85 -34.24 18.74
CA ILE A 963 -39.05 -33.91 17.97
C ILE A 963 -38.96 -32.44 17.54
N VAL A 964 -38.74 -31.52 18.49
CA VAL A 964 -38.56 -30.09 18.21
C VAL A 964 -37.08 -29.76 18.27
N TRP A 965 -36.51 -29.31 17.15
CA TRP A 965 -35.11 -28.88 17.05
C TRP A 965 -35.02 -27.34 17.07
N ASP A 966 -33.92 -26.81 17.62
CA ASP A 966 -33.63 -25.37 17.61
C ASP A 966 -33.35 -24.81 16.22
N ASN A 967 -33.05 -25.69 15.24
CA ASN A 967 -32.88 -25.39 13.82
C ASN A 967 -31.83 -24.32 13.49
N VAL A 968 -30.92 -24.01 14.42
CA VAL A 968 -29.86 -23.00 14.29
C VAL A 968 -28.50 -23.62 14.59
N TRP A 969 -27.57 -23.54 13.64
CA TRP A 969 -26.20 -24.07 13.82
C TRP A 969 -25.36 -23.15 14.71
N ILE A 970 -25.28 -23.48 16.00
CA ILE A 970 -24.48 -22.77 16.99
C ILE A 970 -23.00 -23.12 16.77
N PRO A 971 -22.12 -22.14 16.47
CA PRO A 971 -20.69 -22.39 16.33
C PRO A 971 -20.06 -22.68 17.71
N VAL A 972 -19.10 -23.60 17.75
CA VAL A 972 -18.26 -23.84 18.94
C VAL A 972 -17.16 -22.78 18.96
N PRO A 973 -17.05 -21.94 20.03
CA PRO A 973 -15.96 -20.98 20.15
C PRO A 973 -14.60 -21.66 20.32
N ASP A 974 -13.53 -20.96 19.91
CA ASP A 974 -12.14 -21.26 20.24
C ASP A 974 -11.60 -22.64 19.78
N ILE A 975 -11.71 -22.92 18.47
CA ILE A 975 -10.81 -23.88 17.81
C ILE A 975 -9.52 -23.15 17.38
N PRO A 976 -8.33 -23.54 17.86
CA PRO A 976 -7.07 -22.99 17.37
C PRO A 976 -6.82 -23.34 15.89
N ALA A 977 -6.19 -22.43 15.14
CA ALA A 977 -5.64 -22.79 13.83
C ALA A 977 -4.52 -23.83 14.01
N VAL A 978 -4.69 -25.02 13.44
CA VAL A 978 -3.79 -26.16 13.64
C VAL A 978 -2.62 -26.05 12.65
N TYR A 979 -1.50 -25.50 13.11
CA TYR A 979 -0.37 -25.14 12.24
C TYR A 979 0.52 -26.31 11.80
N GLU A 980 0.47 -27.45 12.49
CA GLU A 980 1.20 -28.68 12.13
C GLU A 980 0.36 -29.93 12.52
N GLY A 981 0.51 -31.01 11.74
CA GLY A 981 0.15 -32.41 12.03
C GLY A 981 -1.03 -32.70 12.99
N VAL A 982 -2.17 -33.12 12.42
CA VAL A 982 -3.36 -33.51 13.20
C VAL A 982 -3.17 -34.88 13.89
N ASP A 983 -2.66 -34.85 15.12
CA ASP A 983 -2.71 -35.91 16.14
C ASP A 983 -2.78 -35.20 17.51
N GLY A 984 -3.97 -34.85 17.99
CA GLY A 984 -4.06 -33.91 19.13
C GLY A 984 -5.44 -33.76 19.77
N VAL A 985 -5.54 -34.16 21.04
CA VAL A 985 -6.76 -34.03 21.84
C VAL A 985 -6.96 -32.61 22.33
N TYR A 986 -8.00 -31.94 21.83
CA TYR A 986 -8.45 -30.62 22.31
C TYR A 986 -9.73 -30.75 23.15
N SER A 987 -10.05 -29.75 23.96
CA SER A 987 -11.27 -29.72 24.79
C SER A 987 -11.84 -28.31 24.83
N ALA A 988 -12.96 -28.11 24.15
CA ALA A 988 -13.74 -26.89 24.13
C ALA A 988 -14.88 -26.97 25.15
N ASP A 989 -15.09 -25.90 25.90
CA ASP A 989 -15.76 -25.95 27.20
C ASP A 989 -16.95 -24.97 27.21
N PHE A 990 -18.05 -25.32 26.51
CA PHE A 990 -19.13 -24.38 26.18
C PHE A 990 -20.39 -24.47 27.07
N SER A 991 -21.00 -23.31 27.28
CA SER A 991 -22.21 -23.16 28.10
C SER A 991 -23.46 -23.29 27.24
N THR A 992 -23.88 -24.53 26.96
CA THR A 992 -25.31 -24.79 26.68
C THR A 992 -26.12 -24.28 27.87
N SER A 993 -27.36 -23.83 27.65
CA SER A 993 -28.17 -23.09 28.64
C SER A 993 -28.76 -23.95 29.79
N GLY A 994 -28.08 -25.04 30.17
CA GLY A 994 -28.49 -26.00 31.21
C GLY A 994 -29.24 -27.22 30.68
N ASN A 995 -29.30 -27.39 29.36
CA ASN A 995 -30.22 -28.28 28.68
C ASN A 995 -29.70 -29.73 28.49
N ASN A 996 -30.42 -30.71 29.04
CA ASN A 996 -30.31 -32.11 28.66
C ASN A 996 -31.03 -32.33 27.33
N GLY A 997 -30.53 -33.21 26.47
CA GLY A 997 -31.20 -33.55 25.22
C GLY A 997 -30.27 -34.10 24.15
N TRP A 998 -30.74 -34.00 22.90
CA TRP A 998 -30.09 -34.49 21.70
C TRP A 998 -29.30 -33.38 21.00
N TYR A 999 -28.17 -33.75 20.42
CA TYR A 999 -27.23 -32.87 19.75
C TYR A 999 -26.85 -33.44 18.38
N LYS A 1000 -26.82 -32.58 17.36
CA LYS A 1000 -26.41 -32.90 15.98
C LYS A 1000 -25.17 -32.08 15.66
N ILE A 1001 -24.13 -32.69 15.09
CA ILE A 1001 -22.77 -32.11 14.98
C ILE A 1001 -22.37 -31.93 13.52
N ARG A 1002 -21.71 -30.80 13.18
CA ARG A 1002 -21.22 -30.48 11.83
C ARG A 1002 -19.81 -29.87 11.87
N VAL A 1003 -18.89 -30.45 11.11
CA VAL A 1003 -17.53 -29.96 10.83
C VAL A 1003 -17.51 -29.26 9.48
N ARG A 1004 -16.75 -28.16 9.38
CA ARG A 1004 -16.44 -27.43 8.14
C ARG A 1004 -14.95 -27.08 8.13
N ALA A 1005 -14.21 -27.57 7.14
CA ALA A 1005 -12.81 -27.25 6.91
C ALA A 1005 -12.66 -26.45 5.60
N ARG A 1006 -11.72 -25.50 5.56
CA ARG A 1006 -11.36 -24.75 4.34
C ARG A 1006 -9.89 -24.35 4.34
N GLU A 1007 -9.27 -24.31 3.17
CA GLU A 1007 -8.02 -23.60 2.94
C GLU A 1007 -8.22 -22.09 3.22
N ALA A 1008 -7.27 -21.43 3.87
CA ALA A 1008 -7.36 -20.03 4.28
C ALA A 1008 -6.93 -19.02 3.18
N ILE A 1009 -7.28 -19.32 1.93
CA ILE A 1009 -7.12 -18.44 0.77
C ILE A 1009 -8.47 -18.23 0.09
N ASP A 1010 -8.69 -17.06 -0.53
CA ASP A 1010 -9.93 -16.79 -1.25
C ASP A 1010 -10.09 -17.74 -2.45
N GLY A 1011 -11.27 -18.33 -2.59
CA GLY A 1011 -11.55 -19.39 -3.57
C GLY A 1011 -10.97 -20.76 -3.23
N GLY A 1012 -10.25 -20.91 -2.11
CA GLY A 1012 -9.61 -22.16 -1.66
C GLY A 1012 -10.55 -23.35 -1.48
N ALA A 1013 -9.97 -24.54 -1.37
CA ALA A 1013 -10.73 -25.78 -1.23
C ALA A 1013 -11.52 -25.81 0.10
N GLU A 1014 -12.79 -26.22 0.06
CA GLU A 1014 -13.67 -26.32 1.24
C GLU A 1014 -14.43 -27.64 1.23
N ALA A 1015 -14.49 -28.30 2.39
CA ALA A 1015 -15.25 -29.51 2.62
C ALA A 1015 -15.98 -29.44 3.98
N TRP A 1016 -17.18 -30.01 4.06
CA TRP A 1016 -17.96 -30.06 5.30
C TRP A 1016 -18.69 -31.39 5.45
N ARG A 1017 -18.95 -31.78 6.70
CA ARG A 1017 -19.69 -33.00 7.02
C ARG A 1017 -20.57 -32.77 8.22
N THR A 1018 -21.82 -33.20 8.11
CA THR A 1018 -22.73 -33.35 9.27
C THR A 1018 -22.70 -34.81 9.69
N ALA A 1019 -22.78 -35.09 10.99
CA ALA A 1019 -22.75 -36.45 11.50
C ALA A 1019 -24.04 -37.21 11.12
N ASP A 1020 -23.90 -38.47 10.70
CA ASP A 1020 -25.01 -39.35 10.31
C ASP A 1020 -25.90 -39.78 11.50
N TYR A 1021 -25.51 -39.46 12.73
CA TYR A 1021 -26.14 -39.91 13.97
C TYR A 1021 -26.25 -38.78 15.00
N LEU A 1022 -27.30 -38.85 15.82
CA LEU A 1022 -27.61 -37.89 16.89
C LEU A 1022 -27.02 -38.34 18.24
N VAL A 1023 -26.61 -37.39 19.07
CA VAL A 1023 -25.96 -37.66 20.36
C VAL A 1023 -26.80 -37.17 21.53
N LEU A 1024 -27.21 -38.09 22.42
CA LEU A 1024 -27.98 -37.80 23.63
C LEU A 1024 -27.07 -37.58 24.86
N VAL A 1025 -27.23 -36.44 25.55
CA VAL A 1025 -26.51 -36.12 26.80
C VAL A 1025 -27.47 -35.68 27.91
N ASN A 1026 -27.36 -36.33 29.08
CA ASN A 1026 -28.24 -36.18 30.25
C ASN A 1026 -27.47 -35.89 31.54
N SER A 1027 -26.77 -34.76 31.61
CA SER A 1027 -26.25 -34.23 32.88
C SER A 1027 -26.06 -32.71 32.80
N GLY A 1028 -26.82 -31.97 33.62
CA GLY A 1028 -26.93 -30.52 33.51
C GLY A 1028 -25.81 -29.74 34.22
N ASN A 1029 -25.18 -28.82 33.47
CA ASN A 1029 -24.72 -27.46 33.86
C ASN A 1029 -23.55 -26.95 32.97
N LYS A 1030 -22.91 -27.83 32.20
CA LYS A 1030 -21.92 -27.47 31.17
C LYS A 1030 -21.77 -28.64 30.19
N LEU A 1031 -21.62 -28.37 28.89
CA LEU A 1031 -21.27 -29.40 27.91
C LEU A 1031 -19.78 -29.28 27.58
N VAL A 1032 -19.04 -30.38 27.69
CA VAL A 1032 -17.61 -30.42 27.32
C VAL A 1032 -17.48 -31.14 25.98
N MET A 1033 -16.94 -30.47 24.97
CA MET A 1033 -16.68 -31.09 23.67
C MET A 1033 -15.19 -31.42 23.53
N ARG A 1034 -14.87 -32.70 23.36
CA ARG A 1034 -13.51 -33.13 23.04
C ARG A 1034 -13.37 -33.33 21.55
N ILE A 1035 -12.30 -32.79 20.98
CA ILE A 1035 -11.81 -33.16 19.66
C ILE A 1035 -10.70 -34.18 19.93
N LEU A 1036 -10.73 -35.34 19.28
CA LEU A 1036 -9.72 -36.41 19.41
C LEU A 1036 -8.75 -36.40 18.22
#